data_AF-A0A1W5Z933-F1
#
_entry.id   AF-A0A1W5Z933-F1
#
_cell.length_a   1.000
_cell.length_b   1.000
_cell.length_c   1.000
_cell.angle_alpha   90.00
_cell.angle_beta   90.00
_cell.angle_gamma   90.00
#
_symmetry.space_group_name_H-M   'P 1'
#
loop_
_entity.id
_entity.type
_entity.pdbx_description
1 polymer ?
#
loop_
_entity_poly.entity_id
_entity_poly.type
_entity_poly.pdbx_seq_one_letter_code
_entity_poly.pdbx_strand_id
1 'polypeptide(L)'
;MTVADPLRQALAEETPATAVLGTADALRLTEGSAVVVLDAWTLGEAEDLSRHALNHPVTLVPVRGDGALTVVGPVLRPGARGCLACGEYRRLATIGGRVPWHSPTLRLAGRPSPAFVDAVAVLAAALPDGDGALVHVVHHGRGTWSTHRLEPVGGCVVCLPLPPDGPEAAEADFGPETRRSAGAPCDPESLREPNSRTDVAGLREVLFDERFGPVHQILRTEESVHSLTSAYVTYGRHLRDGGYGRSIDFTSSERVALFEGAERLASMSPTGRRTGLRASFAELGPGRAVDPVRLGLPDPVHHGHPASATVPYAPDLALDWVHGWSLTRDRTTAVPEHVAYWDASPGRPRVVYECSSGCGLGNSPAEAALYGLFEVAERDAFLMAWYARTPLRRVSVPADDLEVAHLVDRAALAGYRVSLFDATNDFRVPAVIAVARHRGEPASAPRAFVAAGSHHHPRTAIRSALAEVVTNVVNAVHRHRAEPDMFDRRRLLPMLERPELVRTLADHVAVNTLPEALPRLDFLDGDGPGDPDAPDGPGADWRDVWPGASAPEPVPDARTLLERTVTRLAGLGLEVIAVPLSESVVRDRLGLHTVKVVVPGSLPMTFGHVNRRTLGLDRLLEVPFRLGRAPRVALHDELVLHPHPFP
;
A
#
# COMPACT_ATOMS: atom_id res chain seq x y z
N MET A 1 54.96 8.29 19.69
CA MET A 1 53.81 9.11 20.11
C MET A 1 52.74 9.01 19.04
N THR A 2 51.74 8.18 19.27
CA THR A 2 50.54 8.11 18.43
C THR A 2 49.86 9.48 18.50
N VAL A 3 49.71 10.14 17.36
CA VAL A 3 48.93 11.39 17.26
C VAL A 3 47.54 11.08 17.82
N ALA A 4 47.09 11.84 18.82
CA ALA A 4 45.77 11.69 19.41
C ALA A 4 44.72 11.82 18.30
N ASP A 5 43.70 10.97 18.33
CA ASP A 5 42.58 11.04 17.38
C ASP A 5 41.88 12.39 17.51
N PRO A 6 41.92 13.26 16.46
CA PRO A 6 41.41 14.63 16.56
C PRO A 6 39.94 14.70 16.97
N LEU A 7 39.12 13.72 16.56
CA LEU A 7 37.71 13.66 16.96
C LEU A 7 37.59 13.41 18.46
N ARG A 8 38.34 12.45 19.00
CA ARG A 8 38.30 12.12 20.43
C ARG A 8 38.80 13.26 21.28
N GLN A 9 39.82 14.00 20.80
CA GLN A 9 40.31 15.19 21.47
C GLN A 9 39.22 16.28 21.52
N ALA A 10 38.64 16.64 20.37
CA ALA A 10 37.58 17.65 20.32
C ALA A 10 36.38 17.28 21.20
N LEU A 11 35.99 16.00 21.21
CA LEU A 11 34.92 15.50 22.08
C LEU A 11 35.25 15.62 23.56
N ALA A 12 36.49 15.30 23.97
CA ALA A 12 36.90 15.40 25.36
C ALA A 12 37.00 16.87 25.84
N GLU A 13 37.39 17.78 24.94
CA GLU A 13 37.43 19.22 25.23
C GLU A 13 36.02 19.82 25.37
N GLU A 14 35.07 19.42 24.51
CA GLU A 14 33.69 19.93 24.54
C GLU A 14 32.83 19.27 25.64
N THR A 15 33.17 18.03 26.05
CA THR A 15 32.43 17.28 27.07
C THR A 15 33.33 16.82 28.24
N PRO A 16 33.95 17.75 29.00
CA PRO A 16 34.96 17.41 29.99
C PRO A 16 34.45 16.55 31.16
N ALA A 17 33.14 16.51 31.39
CA ALA A 17 32.49 15.68 32.41
C ALA A 17 32.03 14.30 31.90
N THR A 18 32.16 14.02 30.60
CA THR A 18 31.64 12.82 29.93
C THR A 18 32.78 12.00 29.35
N ALA A 19 32.76 10.68 29.56
CA ALA A 19 33.81 9.83 29.00
C ALA A 19 33.67 9.69 27.46
N VAL A 20 34.78 9.71 26.73
CA VAL A 20 34.82 9.42 25.29
C VAL A 20 35.34 7.99 25.10
N LEU A 21 34.44 7.07 24.74
CA LEU A 21 34.69 5.63 24.74
C LEU A 21 34.65 5.03 23.32
N GLY A 22 35.25 3.86 23.14
CA GLY A 22 34.95 2.98 22.01
C GLY A 22 33.84 1.98 22.37
N THR A 23 33.37 1.18 21.41
CA THR A 23 32.28 0.20 21.60
C THR A 23 32.51 -0.72 22.80
N ALA A 24 33.69 -1.34 22.89
CA ALA A 24 33.97 -2.35 23.92
C ALA A 24 34.01 -1.76 25.34
N ASP A 25 34.47 -0.53 25.51
CA ASP A 25 34.44 0.18 26.80
C ASP A 25 33.03 0.66 27.15
N ALA A 26 32.28 1.15 26.17
CA ALA A 26 30.89 1.58 26.36
C ALA A 26 29.99 0.42 26.82
N LEU A 27 30.21 -0.79 26.28
CA LEU A 27 29.50 -2.01 26.72
C LEU A 27 29.88 -2.49 28.13
N ARG A 28 30.98 -1.97 28.71
CA ARG A 28 31.34 -2.24 30.12
C ARG A 28 30.77 -1.21 31.09
N LEU A 29 30.36 -0.04 30.61
CA LEU A 29 29.81 1.02 31.44
C LEU A 29 28.38 0.65 31.87
N THR A 30 28.12 0.51 33.16
CA THR A 30 26.78 0.15 33.67
C THR A 30 25.99 1.33 34.23
N GLU A 31 26.63 2.49 34.42
CA GLU A 31 25.99 3.73 34.87
C GLU A 31 26.72 4.96 34.34
N GLY A 32 26.04 6.11 34.25
CA GLY A 32 26.64 7.38 33.83
C GLY A 32 26.51 7.68 32.33
N SER A 33 27.33 8.60 31.82
CA SER A 33 27.22 9.11 30.46
C SER A 33 28.51 8.95 29.66
N ALA A 34 28.39 8.64 28.38
CA ALA A 34 29.54 8.56 27.49
C ALA A 34 29.22 9.00 26.05
N VAL A 35 30.19 9.61 25.37
CA VAL A 35 30.18 9.70 23.91
C VAL A 35 30.89 8.47 23.36
N VAL A 36 30.24 7.74 22.46
CA VAL A 36 30.75 6.47 21.91
C VAL A 36 31.19 6.69 20.47
N VAL A 37 32.50 6.65 20.23
CA VAL A 37 33.08 6.87 18.90
C VAL A 37 33.22 5.54 18.15
N LEU A 38 32.56 5.46 16.99
CA LEU A 38 32.44 4.30 16.12
C LEU A 38 33.14 4.54 14.78
N ASP A 39 34.46 4.34 14.74
CA ASP A 39 35.29 4.57 13.54
C ASP A 39 35.18 3.45 12.51
N ALA A 40 35.05 2.22 13.00
CA ALA A 40 34.78 1.00 12.24
C ALA A 40 33.89 0.11 13.11
N TRP A 41 32.70 -0.20 12.62
CA TRP A 41 31.64 -0.82 13.41
C TRP A 41 30.74 -1.68 12.54
N THR A 42 29.82 -2.40 13.17
CA THR A 42 28.88 -3.31 12.53
C THR A 42 27.45 -3.06 12.98
N LEU A 43 26.46 -3.46 12.18
CA LEU A 43 25.06 -3.39 12.61
C LEU A 43 24.81 -4.20 13.89
N GLY A 44 25.53 -5.31 14.09
CA GLY A 44 25.49 -6.07 15.35
C GLY A 44 25.98 -5.26 16.55
N GLU A 45 27.07 -4.51 16.42
CA GLU A 45 27.53 -3.60 17.49
C GLU A 45 26.53 -2.48 17.77
N ALA A 46 25.82 -2.00 16.75
CA ALA A 46 24.74 -1.04 16.94
C ALA A 46 23.55 -1.63 17.72
N GLU A 47 23.19 -2.89 17.45
CA GLU A 47 22.21 -3.63 18.22
C GLU A 47 22.67 -3.84 19.68
N ASP A 48 23.91 -4.26 19.89
CA ASP A 48 24.48 -4.52 21.21
C ASP A 48 24.53 -3.26 22.07
N LEU A 49 25.06 -2.14 21.54
CA LEU A 49 25.08 -0.85 22.24
C LEU A 49 23.68 -0.39 22.61
N SER A 50 22.73 -0.59 21.70
CA SER A 50 21.34 -0.20 21.93
C SER A 50 20.69 -1.05 23.02
N ARG A 51 20.84 -2.39 22.98
CA ARG A 51 20.34 -3.29 24.04
C ARG A 51 20.98 -2.95 25.38
N HIS A 52 22.29 -2.71 25.37
CA HIS A 52 23.04 -2.35 26.56
C HIS A 52 22.48 -1.08 27.22
N ALA A 53 22.30 -0.01 26.44
CA ALA A 53 21.78 1.25 26.94
C ALA A 53 20.30 1.20 27.34
N LEU A 54 19.50 0.31 26.75
CA LEU A 54 18.12 0.09 27.18
C LEU A 54 18.03 -0.65 28.52
N ASN A 55 19.03 -1.48 28.85
CA ASN A 55 19.05 -2.35 30.04
C ASN A 55 19.85 -1.80 31.23
N HIS A 56 20.62 -0.73 31.04
CA HIS A 56 21.45 -0.14 32.08
C HIS A 56 21.18 1.37 32.21
N PRO A 57 21.32 1.97 33.40
CA PRO A 57 21.16 3.42 33.62
C PRO A 57 22.32 4.24 33.04
N VAL A 58 22.57 4.08 31.74
CA VAL A 58 23.57 4.82 30.98
C VAL A 58 22.93 5.77 29.98
N THR A 59 23.64 6.84 29.63
CA THR A 59 23.32 7.71 28.50
C THR A 59 24.48 7.71 27.51
N LEU A 60 24.29 7.09 26.35
CA LEU A 60 25.31 6.96 25.32
C LEU A 60 24.97 7.84 24.11
N VAL A 61 25.92 8.67 23.68
CA VAL A 61 25.82 9.45 22.44
C VAL A 61 26.71 8.81 21.38
N PRO A 62 26.17 8.02 20.44
CA PRO A 62 26.97 7.43 19.38
C PRO A 62 27.38 8.49 18.35
N VAL A 63 28.67 8.57 18.06
CA VAL A 63 29.27 9.35 16.97
C VAL A 63 29.93 8.36 16.02
N ARG A 64 29.34 8.18 14.83
CA ARG A 64 29.76 7.13 13.90
C ARG A 64 30.10 7.67 12.52
N GLY A 65 31.18 7.16 11.95
CA GLY A 65 31.58 7.47 10.58
C GLY A 65 30.97 6.47 9.59
N ASP A 66 30.53 6.98 8.44
CA ASP A 66 30.17 6.18 7.26
C ASP A 66 30.58 6.93 5.98
N GLY A 67 31.72 6.53 5.41
CA GLY A 67 32.28 7.15 4.21
C GLY A 67 32.50 8.66 4.40
N ALA A 68 31.75 9.47 3.66
CA ALA A 68 31.84 10.94 3.70
C ALA A 68 30.95 11.61 4.77
N LEU A 69 30.26 10.81 5.59
CA LEU A 69 29.33 11.27 6.62
C LEU A 69 29.86 10.96 8.03
N THR A 70 29.61 11.88 8.96
CA THR A 70 29.59 11.58 10.39
C THR A 70 28.17 11.74 10.89
N VAL A 71 27.68 10.73 11.60
CA VAL A 71 26.32 10.67 12.14
C VAL A 71 26.41 10.69 13.66
N VAL A 72 25.74 11.66 14.27
CA VAL A 72 25.69 11.88 15.73
C VAL A 72 24.28 11.58 16.23
N GLY A 73 24.14 10.72 17.23
CA GLY A 73 22.84 10.29 17.76
C GLY A 73 22.20 9.12 17.00
N PRO A 74 21.05 8.60 17.43
CA PRO A 74 20.23 9.10 18.53
C PRO A 74 20.89 8.83 19.88
N VAL A 75 20.43 9.52 20.93
CA VAL A 75 20.86 9.24 22.31
C VAL A 75 20.28 7.91 22.76
N LEU A 76 21.14 7.00 23.21
CA LEU A 76 20.75 5.70 23.73
C LEU A 76 20.72 5.74 25.25
N ARG A 77 19.57 5.41 25.84
CA ARG A 77 19.34 5.38 27.29
C ARG A 77 18.07 4.56 27.60
N PRO A 78 17.78 4.20 28.86
CA PRO A 78 16.50 3.62 29.22
C PRO A 78 15.34 4.54 28.78
N GLY A 79 14.35 3.97 28.11
CA GLY A 79 13.21 4.72 27.56
C GLY A 79 13.54 5.57 26.32
N ALA A 80 14.70 5.37 25.67
CA ALA A 80 15.00 6.01 24.40
C ALA A 80 13.93 5.68 23.33
N ARG A 81 13.59 6.70 22.52
CA ARG A 81 12.50 6.62 21.54
C ARG A 81 12.78 5.65 20.39
N GLY A 82 14.04 5.55 19.99
CA GLY A 82 14.50 4.64 18.94
C GLY A 82 15.94 4.21 19.25
N CYS A 83 16.34 3.07 18.71
CA CYS A 83 17.69 2.56 18.87
C CYS A 83 18.61 2.95 17.71
N LEU A 84 19.91 2.73 17.90
CA LEU A 84 20.92 2.94 16.87
C LEU A 84 20.64 2.05 15.64
N ALA A 85 20.25 0.79 15.87
CA ALA A 85 19.92 -0.14 14.80
C ALA A 85 18.73 0.34 13.94
N CYS A 86 17.68 0.90 14.55
CA CYS A 86 16.54 1.48 13.80
C CYS A 86 16.98 2.60 12.86
N GLY A 87 17.82 3.52 13.35
CA GLY A 87 18.32 4.63 12.55
C GLY A 87 19.10 4.12 11.34
N GLU A 88 19.93 3.10 11.53
CA GLU A 88 20.77 2.55 10.46
C GLU A 88 19.98 1.68 9.48
N TYR A 89 19.04 0.87 9.96
CA TYR A 89 18.14 0.12 9.09
C TYR A 89 17.37 1.05 8.16
N ARG A 90 16.75 2.12 8.68
CA ARG A 90 16.03 3.08 7.82
C ARG A 90 16.96 3.76 6.83
N ARG A 91 18.08 4.29 7.31
CA ARG A 91 19.07 4.98 6.48
C ARG A 91 19.57 4.11 5.33
N LEU A 92 19.90 2.85 5.60
CA LEU A 92 20.35 1.91 4.57
C LEU A 92 19.21 1.41 3.67
N ALA A 93 18.01 1.23 4.21
CA ALA A 93 16.83 0.80 3.46
C ALA A 93 16.40 1.85 2.41
N THR A 94 16.66 3.15 2.63
CA THR A 94 16.42 4.20 1.61
C THR A 94 17.20 3.98 0.31
N ILE A 95 18.29 3.19 0.33
CA ILE A 95 19.13 2.87 -0.83
C ILE A 95 18.50 1.75 -1.69
N GLY A 96 17.38 1.16 -1.24
CA GLY A 96 16.55 0.24 -2.03
C GLY A 96 17.16 -1.15 -2.19
N GLY A 97 17.51 -1.80 -1.07
CA GLY A 97 17.91 -3.22 -1.05
C GLY A 97 19.28 -3.55 -1.68
N ARG A 98 20.05 -2.55 -2.10
CA ARG A 98 21.39 -2.71 -2.73
C ARG A 98 22.49 -3.12 -1.76
N VAL A 99 22.22 -3.02 -0.47
CA VAL A 99 23.14 -3.37 0.61
C VAL A 99 22.45 -4.37 1.54
N PRO A 100 23.17 -5.29 2.20
CA PRO A 100 22.57 -6.25 3.12
C PRO A 100 22.22 -5.56 4.45
N TRP A 101 21.24 -4.67 4.42
CA TRP A 101 20.87 -3.71 5.49
C TRP A 101 20.31 -4.36 6.76
N HIS A 102 20.01 -5.66 6.73
CA HIS A 102 19.65 -6.47 7.90
C HIS A 102 20.79 -7.35 8.43
N SER A 103 21.97 -7.34 7.79
CA SER A 103 23.06 -8.22 8.21
C SER A 103 23.77 -7.64 9.43
N PRO A 104 23.80 -8.32 10.59
CA PRO A 104 24.54 -7.85 11.76
C PRO A 104 26.04 -7.77 11.49
N THR A 105 26.54 -8.46 10.46
CA THR A 105 27.96 -8.46 10.07
C THR A 105 28.31 -7.39 9.04
N LEU A 106 27.34 -6.58 8.57
CA LEU A 106 27.62 -5.46 7.67
C LEU A 106 28.54 -4.47 8.39
N ARG A 107 29.76 -4.30 7.86
CA ARG A 107 30.76 -3.39 8.41
C ARG A 107 30.64 -2.01 7.76
N LEU A 108 30.63 -0.99 8.59
CA LEU A 108 30.62 0.43 8.20
C LEU A 108 31.84 1.10 8.83
N ALA A 109 32.42 2.05 8.11
CA ALA A 109 33.59 2.77 8.57
C ALA A 109 33.66 4.16 7.92
N GLY A 110 34.23 5.10 8.65
CA GLY A 110 34.45 6.46 8.19
C GLY A 110 35.17 7.24 9.26
N ARG A 111 35.90 8.28 8.86
CA ARG A 111 36.52 9.23 9.79
C ARG A 111 36.08 10.64 9.42
N PRO A 112 35.72 11.49 10.40
CA PRO A 112 35.41 12.87 10.11
C PRO A 112 36.62 13.57 9.50
N SER A 113 36.37 14.52 8.61
CA SER A 113 37.42 15.46 8.21
C SER A 113 37.83 16.29 9.41
N PRO A 114 39.15 16.53 9.63
CA PRO A 114 39.64 17.38 10.72
C PRO A 114 39.01 18.77 10.74
N ALA A 115 38.53 19.28 9.61
CA ALA A 115 37.87 20.58 9.53
C ALA A 115 36.49 20.63 10.22
N PHE A 116 35.91 19.49 10.58
CA PHE A 116 34.56 19.40 11.14
C PHE A 116 34.50 18.69 12.50
N VAL A 117 35.64 18.33 13.11
CA VAL A 117 35.64 17.60 14.39
C VAL A 117 35.04 18.43 15.53
N ASP A 118 35.33 19.73 15.59
CA ASP A 118 34.76 20.64 16.60
C ASP A 118 33.24 20.75 16.44
N ALA A 119 32.75 20.88 15.20
CA ALA A 119 31.32 20.93 14.93
C ALA A 119 30.61 19.63 15.32
N VAL A 120 31.22 18.47 15.03
CA VAL A 120 30.71 17.17 15.48
C VAL A 120 30.69 17.08 17.01
N ALA A 121 31.73 17.60 17.67
CA ALA A 121 31.82 17.57 19.13
C ALA A 121 30.72 18.41 19.79
N VAL A 122 30.48 19.63 19.29
CA VAL A 122 29.39 20.50 19.76
C VAL A 122 28.03 19.83 19.58
N LEU A 123 27.78 19.20 18.42
CA LEU A 123 26.53 18.48 18.17
C LEU A 123 26.35 17.28 19.11
N ALA A 124 27.42 16.55 19.42
CA ALA A 124 27.37 15.43 20.34
C ALA A 124 27.14 15.88 21.79
N ALA A 125 27.75 16.99 22.20
CA ALA A 125 27.62 17.57 23.53
C ALA A 125 26.21 18.10 23.82
N ALA A 126 25.55 18.70 22.82
CA ALA A 126 24.23 19.28 22.97
C ALA A 126 23.08 18.25 23.00
N LEU A 127 23.32 17.03 22.48
CA LEU A 127 22.26 16.05 22.24
C LEU A 127 21.60 15.47 23.52
N PRO A 128 22.33 15.15 24.61
CA PRO A 128 21.76 14.58 25.84
C PRO A 128 20.70 15.47 26.52
N ASP A 129 20.91 16.79 26.48
CA ASP A 129 20.05 17.79 27.12
C ASP A 129 18.88 18.21 26.22
N GLY A 130 18.93 17.85 24.94
CA GLY A 130 17.89 18.11 23.96
C GLY A 130 16.96 16.93 23.74
N ASP A 131 16.44 16.86 22.51
CA ASP A 131 15.61 15.75 22.09
C ASP A 131 16.47 14.56 21.65
N GLY A 132 16.56 13.54 22.50
CA GLY A 132 17.39 12.36 22.27
C GLY A 132 17.01 11.52 21.05
N ALA A 133 15.88 11.79 20.38
CA ALA A 133 15.52 11.17 19.11
C ALA A 133 16.18 11.86 17.90
N LEU A 134 16.85 13.00 18.09
CA LEU A 134 17.52 13.70 17.00
C LEU A 134 18.78 12.96 16.55
N VAL A 135 19.00 13.02 15.25
CA VAL A 135 20.19 12.51 14.57
C VAL A 135 20.75 13.63 13.71
N HIS A 136 22.01 13.98 13.93
CA HIS A 136 22.71 14.96 13.10
C HIS A 136 23.59 14.26 12.09
N VAL A 137 23.57 14.74 10.86
CA VAL A 137 24.42 14.22 9.77
C VAL A 137 25.29 15.34 9.25
N VAL A 138 26.60 15.18 9.40
CA VAL A 138 27.62 16.10 8.88
C VAL A 138 28.23 15.48 7.62
N HIS A 139 28.11 16.15 6.48
CA HIS A 139 28.70 15.71 5.22
C HIS A 139 30.02 16.44 4.97
N HIS A 140 31.14 15.73 5.15
CA HIS A 140 32.47 16.34 5.12
C HIS A 140 32.86 16.88 3.74
N GLY A 141 32.51 16.17 2.66
CA GLY A 141 32.85 16.59 1.29
C GLY A 141 32.09 17.83 0.79
N ARG A 142 30.94 18.17 1.39
CA ARG A 142 30.12 19.33 1.00
C ARG A 142 30.11 20.44 2.06
N GLY A 143 30.58 20.14 3.28
CA GLY A 143 30.48 21.06 4.42
C GLY A 143 29.05 21.37 4.82
N THR A 144 28.12 20.43 4.64
CA THR A 144 26.69 20.60 4.98
C THR A 144 26.32 19.80 6.22
N TRP A 145 25.35 20.30 6.97
CA TRP A 145 24.76 19.64 8.13
C TRP A 145 23.23 19.54 7.96
N SER A 146 22.66 18.43 8.40
CA SER A 146 21.22 18.23 8.48
C SER A 146 20.83 17.58 9.81
N THR A 147 19.62 17.87 10.28
CA THR A 147 19.04 17.31 11.50
C THR A 147 17.79 16.54 11.17
N HIS A 148 17.71 15.34 11.72
CA HIS A 148 16.66 14.38 11.46
C HIS A 148 16.06 13.92 12.78
N ARG A 149 14.78 13.57 12.77
CA ARG A 149 14.10 13.00 13.93
C ARG A 149 13.86 11.52 13.68
N LEU A 150 14.37 10.67 14.56
CA LEU A 150 14.18 9.23 14.45
C LEU A 150 12.82 8.81 15.04
N GLU A 151 12.08 8.04 14.25
CA GLU A 151 10.99 7.19 14.73
C GLU A 151 11.48 5.73 14.77
N PRO A 152 11.08 4.94 15.79
CA PRO A 152 11.40 3.53 15.81
C PRO A 152 10.78 2.81 14.60
N VAL A 153 11.45 1.75 14.13
CA VAL A 153 10.89 0.86 13.11
C VAL A 153 9.95 -0.12 13.82
N GLY A 154 8.68 -0.17 13.41
CA GLY A 154 7.74 -1.20 13.84
C GLY A 154 8.35 -2.59 13.61
N GLY A 155 8.57 -3.33 14.70
CA GLY A 155 9.17 -4.66 14.68
C GLY A 155 10.68 -4.74 14.80
N CYS A 156 11.34 -3.63 15.15
CA CYS A 156 12.72 -3.67 15.57
C CYS A 156 12.91 -4.61 16.78
N VAL A 157 13.71 -5.66 16.61
CA VAL A 157 14.02 -6.66 17.66
C VAL A 157 14.77 -6.09 18.89
N VAL A 158 15.15 -4.81 18.85
CA VAL A 158 15.87 -4.12 19.92
C VAL A 158 14.93 -3.21 20.72
N CYS A 159 14.35 -2.17 20.10
CA CYS A 159 13.59 -1.15 20.83
C CYS A 159 12.08 -1.22 20.64
N LEU A 160 11.58 -1.95 19.64
CA LEU A 160 10.15 -2.05 19.36
C LEU A 160 9.80 -3.44 18.82
N PRO A 161 10.07 -4.52 19.59
CA PRO A 161 9.77 -5.88 19.15
C PRO A 161 8.25 -6.04 19.00
N LEU A 162 7.82 -6.69 17.92
CA LEU A 162 6.39 -6.93 17.70
C LEU A 162 5.84 -7.86 18.79
N PRO A 163 4.71 -7.52 19.43
CA PRO A 163 3.97 -8.47 20.23
C PRO A 163 3.52 -9.64 19.34
N PRO A 164 3.33 -10.86 19.90
CA PRO A 164 2.74 -11.95 19.15
C PRO A 164 1.35 -11.55 18.64
N ASP A 165 1.01 -11.99 17.43
CA ASP A 165 -0.35 -11.91 16.93
C ASP A 165 -1.27 -12.85 17.72
N GLY A 166 -2.52 -12.44 17.91
CA GLY A 166 -3.47 -13.14 18.77
C GLY A 166 -4.92 -12.73 18.48
N PRO A 167 -5.90 -13.58 18.84
CA PRO A 167 -7.31 -13.33 18.56
C PRO A 167 -7.83 -12.02 19.17
N GLU A 168 -7.25 -11.59 20.29
CA GLU A 168 -7.65 -10.41 21.05
C GLU A 168 -7.43 -9.12 20.26
N ALA A 169 -6.47 -9.11 19.33
CA ALA A 169 -6.18 -7.95 18.50
C ALA A 169 -7.33 -7.62 17.55
N ALA A 170 -7.84 -8.63 16.85
CA ALA A 170 -8.96 -8.47 15.93
C ALA A 170 -10.27 -8.21 16.69
N GLU A 171 -10.43 -8.82 17.86
CA GLU A 171 -11.57 -8.57 18.75
C GLU A 171 -11.57 -7.14 19.32
N ALA A 172 -10.40 -6.58 19.68
CA ALA A 172 -10.32 -5.20 20.15
C ALA A 172 -10.79 -4.19 19.09
N ASP A 173 -10.47 -4.43 17.81
CA ASP A 173 -10.82 -3.50 16.73
C ASP A 173 -12.25 -3.70 16.20
N PHE A 174 -12.80 -4.92 16.25
CA PHE A 174 -14.06 -5.28 15.57
C PHE A 174 -15.06 -6.10 16.39
N GLY A 175 -14.69 -6.50 17.61
CA GLY A 175 -15.50 -7.34 18.47
C GLY A 175 -16.74 -6.65 19.04
N PRO A 176 -17.53 -7.38 19.86
CA PRO A 176 -18.84 -6.94 20.31
C PRO A 176 -18.81 -5.62 21.10
N GLU A 177 -17.77 -5.36 21.88
CA GLU A 177 -17.63 -4.12 22.65
C GLU A 177 -17.44 -2.91 21.73
N THR A 178 -16.49 -2.99 20.80
CA THR A 178 -16.21 -1.94 19.82
C THR A 178 -17.40 -1.71 18.90
N ARG A 179 -18.11 -2.78 18.51
CA ARG A 179 -19.33 -2.70 17.71
C ARG A 179 -20.47 -1.95 18.42
N ARG A 180 -20.61 -2.10 19.74
CA ARG A 180 -21.64 -1.40 20.54
C ARG A 180 -21.32 0.05 20.84
N SER A 181 -20.07 0.48 20.65
CA SER A 181 -19.70 1.89 20.81
C SER A 181 -20.42 2.77 19.77
N ALA A 182 -20.64 4.04 20.07
CA ALA A 182 -21.15 4.98 19.07
C ALA A 182 -20.07 5.23 18.00
N GLY A 183 -20.46 5.31 16.73
CA GLY A 183 -19.54 5.75 15.67
C GLY A 183 -19.28 7.25 15.76
N ALA A 184 -18.16 7.70 15.19
CA ALA A 184 -17.92 9.12 15.00
C ALA A 184 -18.73 9.62 13.79
N PRO A 185 -19.31 10.83 13.86
CA PRO A 185 -19.95 11.42 12.69
C PRO A 185 -18.91 11.61 11.59
N CYS A 186 -19.30 11.29 10.36
CA CYS A 186 -18.46 11.44 9.18
C CYS A 186 -19.10 12.39 8.18
N ASP A 187 -18.30 12.89 7.24
CA ASP A 187 -18.85 13.58 6.07
C ASP A 187 -19.72 12.60 5.25
N PRO A 188 -20.95 12.95 4.86
CA PRO A 188 -21.87 12.00 4.25
C PRO A 188 -21.49 11.59 2.82
N GLU A 189 -20.67 12.38 2.11
CA GLU A 189 -20.25 12.05 0.73
C GLU A 189 -18.93 11.28 0.69
N SER A 190 -17.98 11.62 1.56
CA SER A 190 -16.65 11.01 1.65
C SER A 190 -16.49 10.01 2.78
N LEU A 191 -17.38 9.98 3.76
CA LEU A 191 -17.30 9.11 4.95
C LEU A 191 -16.02 9.26 5.78
N ARG A 192 -15.27 10.35 5.57
CA ARG A 192 -14.06 10.62 6.35
C ARG A 192 -14.45 11.17 7.72
N GLU A 193 -13.95 10.53 8.76
CA GLU A 193 -14.05 11.02 10.13
C GLU A 193 -13.03 12.18 10.34
N PRO A 194 -13.35 13.18 11.17
CA PRO A 194 -12.44 14.29 11.43
C PRO A 194 -11.23 13.84 12.27
N ASN A 195 -10.02 14.23 11.84
CA ASN A 195 -8.79 13.97 12.59
C ASN A 195 -7.78 15.12 12.42
N SER A 196 -7.60 15.89 13.49
CA SER A 196 -6.73 17.07 13.51
C SER A 196 -5.24 16.76 13.43
N ARG A 197 -4.83 15.50 13.57
CA ARG A 197 -3.42 15.06 13.50
C ARG A 197 -2.97 14.74 12.07
N THR A 198 -3.91 14.73 11.13
CA THR A 198 -3.68 14.23 9.76
C THR A 198 -3.69 15.32 8.71
N ASP A 199 -3.43 16.57 9.10
CA ASP A 199 -3.02 17.58 8.14
C ASP A 199 -1.62 17.25 7.57
N VAL A 200 -1.21 17.95 6.52
CA VAL A 200 0.07 17.65 5.86
C VAL A 200 1.26 17.82 6.82
N ALA A 201 1.19 18.78 7.74
CA ALA A 201 2.27 19.01 8.71
C ALA A 201 2.41 17.83 9.69
N GLY A 202 1.30 17.39 10.30
CA GLY A 202 1.29 16.25 11.22
C GLY A 202 1.64 14.93 10.54
N LEU A 203 1.16 14.70 9.31
CA LEU A 203 1.57 13.54 8.53
C LEU A 203 3.07 13.55 8.22
N ARG A 204 3.62 14.68 7.77
CA ARG A 204 5.05 14.80 7.48
C ARG A 204 5.90 14.60 8.72
N GLU A 205 5.48 15.12 9.87
CA GLU A 205 6.21 14.97 11.14
C GLU A 205 6.44 13.49 11.50
N VAL A 206 5.47 12.62 11.22
CA VAL A 206 5.52 11.19 11.57
C VAL A 206 6.06 10.33 10.42
N LEU A 207 5.67 10.63 9.18
CA LEU A 207 5.90 9.77 8.03
C LEU A 207 7.07 10.19 7.16
N PHE A 208 7.49 11.46 7.15
CA PHE A 208 8.48 11.94 6.18
C PHE A 208 9.79 12.38 6.82
N ASP A 209 10.88 11.76 6.40
CA ASP A 209 12.25 12.24 6.57
C ASP A 209 13.11 11.59 5.48
N GLU A 210 13.88 12.38 4.75
CA GLU A 210 14.57 11.92 3.53
C GLU A 210 15.68 10.89 3.78
N ARG A 211 16.04 10.64 5.04
CA ARG A 211 17.05 9.65 5.43
C ARG A 211 16.53 8.60 6.40
N PHE A 212 15.67 8.99 7.34
CA PHE A 212 15.24 8.16 8.45
C PHE A 212 13.72 8.00 8.51
N GLY A 213 12.98 8.49 7.51
CA GLY A 213 11.52 8.47 7.50
C GLY A 213 10.97 7.13 7.00
N PRO A 214 9.75 6.75 7.42
CA PRO A 214 8.98 5.70 6.76
C PRO A 214 8.72 6.03 5.28
N VAL A 215 8.63 7.31 4.93
CA VAL A 215 8.66 7.87 3.58
C VAL A 215 9.93 8.70 3.45
N HIS A 216 10.78 8.38 2.47
CA HIS A 216 12.08 9.04 2.27
C HIS A 216 12.11 9.98 1.06
N GLN A 217 11.08 9.95 0.21
CA GLN A 217 11.02 10.84 -0.95
C GLN A 217 9.57 11.24 -1.25
N ILE A 218 9.36 12.53 -1.40
CA ILE A 218 8.11 13.10 -1.92
C ILE A 218 8.42 13.77 -3.24
N LEU A 219 7.71 13.38 -4.29
CA LEU A 219 7.86 13.93 -5.64
C LEU A 219 6.53 14.50 -6.10
N ARG A 220 6.54 15.76 -6.55
CA ARG A 220 5.40 16.41 -7.19
C ARG A 220 5.54 16.32 -8.70
N THR A 221 4.50 15.86 -9.37
CA THR A 221 4.42 15.77 -10.83
C THR A 221 3.45 16.83 -11.33
N GLU A 222 4.00 17.91 -11.87
CA GLU A 222 3.22 19.06 -12.39
C GLU A 222 2.59 18.79 -13.76
N GLU A 223 3.08 17.78 -14.47
CA GLU A 223 2.61 17.42 -15.83
C GLU A 223 1.36 16.52 -15.82
N SER A 224 0.87 16.14 -14.63
CA SER A 224 -0.35 15.34 -14.46
C SER A 224 -1.62 16.19 -14.62
N VAL A 225 -2.77 15.54 -14.84
CA VAL A 225 -4.07 16.24 -15.00
C VAL A 225 -4.54 16.88 -13.71
N HIS A 226 -4.38 16.15 -12.61
CA HIS A 226 -4.51 16.65 -11.26
C HIS A 226 -3.12 16.82 -10.64
N SER A 227 -3.03 17.58 -9.55
CA SER A 227 -1.83 17.55 -8.72
C SER A 227 -1.56 16.11 -8.30
N LEU A 228 -0.43 15.58 -8.76
CA LEU A 228 0.03 14.24 -8.48
C LEU A 228 1.25 14.32 -7.57
N THR A 229 1.17 13.67 -6.41
CA THR A 229 2.26 13.55 -5.46
C THR A 229 2.55 12.08 -5.23
N SER A 230 3.82 11.69 -5.35
CA SER A 230 4.30 10.35 -5.03
C SER A 230 5.07 10.39 -3.71
N ALA A 231 4.71 9.52 -2.76
CA ALA A 231 5.37 9.37 -1.47
C ALA A 231 6.02 7.98 -1.37
N TYR A 232 7.33 7.89 -1.61
CA TYR A 232 8.06 6.62 -1.67
C TYR A 232 8.45 6.12 -0.29
N VAL A 233 8.07 4.88 0.01
CA VAL A 233 8.24 4.25 1.32
C VAL A 233 9.61 3.60 1.47
N THR A 234 10.10 3.55 2.70
CA THR A 234 11.37 2.95 3.10
C THR A 234 11.13 1.50 3.51
N TYR A 235 11.24 0.59 2.54
CA TYR A 235 10.97 -0.84 2.75
C TYR A 235 12.16 -1.76 2.36
N GLY A 236 13.25 -1.18 1.85
CA GLY A 236 14.49 -1.92 1.59
C GLY A 236 14.42 -2.94 0.45
N ARG A 237 13.45 -2.81 -0.45
CA ARG A 237 13.37 -3.52 -1.73
C ARG A 237 13.97 -2.70 -2.87
N HIS A 238 14.36 -3.38 -3.95
CA HIS A 238 14.84 -2.71 -5.17
C HIS A 238 13.74 -1.95 -5.91
N LEU A 239 12.49 -2.43 -5.81
CA LEU A 239 11.34 -1.74 -6.35
C LEU A 239 11.00 -0.54 -5.46
N ARG A 240 10.71 0.60 -6.09
CA ARG A 240 10.20 1.76 -5.38
C ARG A 240 8.70 1.63 -5.26
N ASP A 241 8.26 1.36 -4.04
CA ASP A 241 6.85 1.38 -3.68
C ASP A 241 6.52 2.69 -2.96
N GLY A 242 5.26 3.10 -2.99
CA GLY A 242 4.82 4.34 -2.39
C GLY A 242 3.33 4.58 -2.53
N GLY A 243 2.88 5.70 -1.98
CA GLY A 243 1.53 6.21 -2.19
C GLY A 243 1.49 7.25 -3.31
N TYR A 244 0.35 7.34 -3.99
CA TYR A 244 0.11 8.21 -5.15
C TYR A 244 -1.15 9.04 -4.93
N GLY A 245 -0.97 10.25 -4.42
CA GLY A 245 -2.07 11.17 -4.19
C GLY A 245 -2.44 11.96 -5.42
N ARG A 246 -3.71 11.93 -5.80
CA ARG A 246 -4.27 12.70 -6.92
C ARG A 246 -5.37 13.61 -6.37
N SER A 247 -5.24 14.90 -6.58
CA SER A 247 -6.22 15.88 -6.11
C SER A 247 -6.12 17.20 -6.89
N ILE A 248 -7.03 18.13 -6.61
CA ILE A 248 -7.10 19.44 -7.26
C ILE A 248 -5.93 20.37 -6.90
N ASP A 249 -5.18 20.09 -5.83
CA ASP A 249 -4.01 20.86 -5.40
C ASP A 249 -2.93 19.97 -4.75
N PHE A 250 -1.69 20.47 -4.66
CA PHE A 250 -0.57 19.70 -4.13
C PHE A 250 -0.65 19.43 -2.62
N THR A 251 -1.33 20.25 -1.85
CA THR A 251 -1.48 20.04 -0.40
C THR A 251 -2.39 18.84 -0.14
N SER A 252 -3.56 18.81 -0.78
CA SER A 252 -4.48 17.67 -0.69
C SER A 252 -3.91 16.41 -1.34
N SER A 253 -3.23 16.55 -2.48
CA SER A 253 -2.51 15.45 -3.15
C SER A 253 -1.43 14.84 -2.24
N GLU A 254 -0.58 15.64 -1.61
CA GLU A 254 0.47 15.14 -0.72
C GLU A 254 -0.12 14.42 0.50
N ARG A 255 -1.23 14.92 1.05
CA ARG A 255 -1.97 14.25 2.13
C ARG A 255 -2.42 12.84 1.72
N VAL A 256 -3.03 12.69 0.54
CA VAL A 256 -3.46 11.39 0.01
C VAL A 256 -2.26 10.46 -0.23
N ALA A 257 -1.17 10.99 -0.78
CA ALA A 257 0.04 10.21 -1.03
C ALA A 257 0.65 9.65 0.27
N LEU A 258 0.68 10.45 1.33
CA LEU A 258 1.18 10.04 2.65
C LEU A 258 0.25 9.02 3.31
N PHE A 259 -1.08 9.15 3.18
CA PHE A 259 -2.02 8.13 3.64
C PHE A 259 -1.80 6.79 2.93
N GLU A 260 -1.73 6.78 1.61
CA GLU A 260 -1.47 5.54 0.87
C GLU A 260 -0.08 4.98 1.20
N GLY A 261 0.94 5.84 1.41
CA GLY A 261 2.25 5.39 1.89
C GLY A 261 2.20 4.68 3.25
N ALA A 262 1.40 5.18 4.20
CA ALA A 262 1.19 4.53 5.49
C ALA A 262 0.45 3.19 5.36
N GLU A 263 -0.59 3.12 4.52
CA GLU A 263 -1.31 1.87 4.19
C GLU A 263 -0.36 0.83 3.56
N ARG A 264 0.50 1.25 2.63
CA ARG A 264 1.49 0.39 1.99
C ARG A 264 2.46 -0.22 2.99
N LEU A 265 3.05 0.61 3.85
CA LEU A 265 3.96 0.14 4.90
C LEU A 265 3.32 -0.90 5.82
N ALA A 266 2.06 -0.66 6.21
CA ALA A 266 1.32 -1.56 7.09
C ALA A 266 0.85 -2.86 6.39
N SER A 267 0.65 -2.84 5.06
CA SER A 267 0.10 -3.98 4.31
C SER A 267 1.15 -4.83 3.58
N MET A 268 2.39 -4.38 3.46
CA MET A 268 3.46 -5.16 2.83
C MET A 268 3.89 -6.36 3.67
N SER A 269 4.16 -6.15 4.95
CA SER A 269 4.57 -7.19 5.90
C SER A 269 4.12 -6.85 7.33
N PRO A 270 4.16 -7.81 8.25
CA PRO A 270 3.75 -7.56 9.63
C PRO A 270 4.64 -6.52 10.31
N THR A 271 4.06 -5.34 10.60
CA THR A 271 4.73 -4.22 11.28
C THR A 271 4.07 -3.84 12.61
N GLY A 272 2.88 -4.36 12.89
CA GLY A 272 2.18 -4.19 14.16
C GLY A 272 2.27 -5.39 15.11
N ARG A 273 2.29 -6.61 14.56
CA ARG A 273 2.29 -7.88 15.33
C ARG A 273 3.08 -8.95 14.60
N ARG A 274 3.70 -9.87 15.34
CA ARG A 274 4.46 -10.99 14.75
C ARG A 274 3.55 -12.20 14.57
N THR A 275 3.47 -12.68 13.34
CA THR A 275 2.84 -13.95 12.99
C THR A 275 3.40 -15.10 13.83
N GLY A 276 2.52 -15.78 14.56
CA GLY A 276 2.89 -16.87 15.48
C GLY A 276 2.15 -18.18 15.23
N LEU A 277 1.07 -18.17 14.42
CA LEU A 277 0.26 -19.34 14.16
C LEU A 277 0.69 -20.02 12.87
N ARG A 278 1.25 -21.23 12.99
CA ARG A 278 1.57 -22.09 11.86
C ARG A 278 0.84 -23.41 11.99
N ALA A 279 -0.02 -23.71 11.01
CA ALA A 279 -0.85 -24.91 10.99
C ALA A 279 -1.33 -25.18 9.57
N SER A 280 -1.80 -26.39 9.31
CA SER A 280 -2.57 -26.72 8.12
C SER A 280 -4.05 -26.33 8.29
N PHE A 281 -4.78 -26.18 7.19
CA PHE A 281 -6.22 -25.93 7.26
C PHE A 281 -6.96 -27.14 7.86
N ALA A 282 -6.48 -28.37 7.60
CA ALA A 282 -7.03 -29.60 8.18
C ALA A 282 -6.98 -29.60 9.72
N GLU A 283 -5.93 -29.01 10.31
CA GLU A 283 -5.80 -28.89 11.77
C GLU A 283 -6.66 -27.76 12.36
N LEU A 284 -6.77 -26.62 11.66
CA LEU A 284 -7.56 -25.48 12.14
C LEU A 284 -9.07 -25.70 11.98
N GLY A 285 -9.47 -26.24 10.83
CA GLY A 285 -10.85 -26.48 10.44
C GLY A 285 -11.61 -25.22 9.99
N PRO A 286 -12.76 -25.41 9.29
CA PRO A 286 -13.55 -24.32 8.71
C PRO A 286 -14.22 -23.40 9.74
N GLY A 287 -14.26 -23.81 11.01
CA GLY A 287 -14.79 -23.00 12.10
C GLY A 287 -13.83 -21.89 12.56
N ARG A 288 -12.53 -22.05 12.30
CA ARG A 288 -11.46 -21.19 12.85
C ARG A 288 -10.64 -20.49 11.78
N ALA A 289 -10.64 -20.98 10.55
CA ALA A 289 -9.77 -20.48 9.48
C ALA A 289 -10.53 -20.30 8.15
N VAL A 290 -10.05 -19.38 7.33
CA VAL A 290 -10.45 -19.25 5.94
C VAL A 290 -9.93 -20.45 5.16
N ASP A 291 -10.82 -21.16 4.48
CA ASP A 291 -10.44 -22.19 3.51
C ASP A 291 -9.80 -21.52 2.27
N PRO A 292 -8.52 -21.80 1.96
CA PRO A 292 -7.86 -21.24 0.78
C PRO A 292 -8.57 -21.55 -0.55
N VAL A 293 -9.37 -22.62 -0.63
CA VAL A 293 -10.19 -22.90 -1.82
C VAL A 293 -11.17 -21.77 -2.10
N ARG A 294 -11.76 -21.17 -1.05
CA ARG A 294 -12.72 -20.05 -1.17
C ARG A 294 -12.06 -18.74 -1.63
N LEU A 295 -10.74 -18.67 -1.69
CA LEU A 295 -10.02 -17.48 -2.19
C LEU A 295 -9.86 -17.49 -3.73
N GLY A 296 -10.35 -18.54 -4.40
CA GLY A 296 -10.12 -18.79 -5.82
C GLY A 296 -8.67 -19.27 -6.02
N LEU A 297 -8.46 -20.57 -6.13
CA LEU A 297 -7.11 -21.08 -6.36
C LEU A 297 -6.61 -20.73 -7.77
N PRO A 298 -5.28 -20.58 -7.95
CA PRO A 298 -4.70 -20.40 -9.28
C PRO A 298 -5.04 -21.57 -10.20
N ASP A 299 -5.05 -21.31 -11.50
CA ASP A 299 -5.25 -22.37 -12.49
C ASP A 299 -4.13 -23.42 -12.42
N PRO A 300 -4.44 -24.71 -12.15
CA PRO A 300 -3.43 -25.75 -12.02
C PRO A 300 -2.53 -25.91 -13.25
N VAL A 301 -2.99 -25.52 -14.45
CA VAL A 301 -2.20 -25.56 -15.68
C VAL A 301 -0.96 -24.64 -15.62
N HIS A 302 -0.98 -23.65 -14.73
CA HIS A 302 0.10 -22.69 -14.55
C HIS A 302 0.98 -22.95 -13.32
N HIS A 303 0.74 -24.04 -12.58
CA HIS A 303 1.61 -24.44 -11.48
C HIS A 303 3.05 -24.66 -11.96
N GLY A 304 4.02 -24.07 -11.25
CA GLY A 304 5.43 -24.11 -11.62
C GLY A 304 5.84 -23.14 -12.73
N HIS A 305 4.93 -22.29 -13.23
CA HIS A 305 5.29 -21.25 -14.19
C HIS A 305 6.24 -20.21 -13.55
N PRO A 306 7.35 -19.81 -14.21
CA PRO A 306 8.35 -18.91 -13.62
C PRO A 306 7.84 -17.53 -13.17
N ALA A 307 6.70 -17.08 -13.71
CA ALA A 307 6.04 -15.84 -13.33
C ALA A 307 5.02 -15.98 -12.18
N SER A 308 4.86 -17.18 -11.63
CA SER A 308 4.06 -17.42 -10.42
C SER A 308 4.96 -17.89 -9.29
N ALA A 309 4.85 -17.23 -8.13
CA ALA A 309 5.53 -17.65 -6.90
C ALA A 309 4.66 -18.58 -6.04
N THR A 310 3.50 -19.02 -6.56
CA THR A 310 2.55 -19.83 -5.81
C THR A 310 2.90 -21.32 -5.85
N VAL A 311 2.51 -22.04 -4.79
CA VAL A 311 2.59 -23.50 -4.70
C VAL A 311 1.20 -24.12 -4.71
N PRO A 312 1.03 -25.36 -5.21
CA PRO A 312 -0.25 -26.06 -5.15
C PRO A 312 -0.75 -26.16 -3.71
N TYR A 313 -2.04 -25.89 -3.49
CA TYR A 313 -2.67 -26.03 -2.19
C TYR A 313 -3.07 -27.48 -1.90
N ALA A 314 -2.87 -27.90 -0.66
CA ALA A 314 -3.46 -29.11 -0.09
C ALA A 314 -3.92 -28.81 1.36
N PRO A 315 -4.98 -29.45 1.89
CA PRO A 315 -5.50 -29.16 3.22
C PRO A 315 -4.50 -29.38 4.37
N ASP A 316 -3.54 -30.27 4.19
CA ASP A 316 -2.43 -30.60 5.10
C ASP A 316 -1.19 -29.71 4.92
N LEU A 317 -1.18 -28.82 3.92
CA LEU A 317 -0.10 -27.86 3.73
C LEU A 317 -0.09 -26.86 4.90
N ALA A 318 0.99 -26.86 5.67
CA ALA A 318 1.19 -25.90 6.75
C ALA A 318 1.46 -24.49 6.20
N LEU A 319 0.56 -23.57 6.53
CA LEU A 319 0.65 -22.15 6.22
C LEU A 319 0.89 -21.35 7.50
N ASP A 320 1.38 -20.13 7.34
CA ASP A 320 1.40 -19.13 8.41
C ASP A 320 0.07 -18.36 8.37
N TRP A 321 -0.51 -18.09 9.54
CA TRP A 321 -1.83 -17.51 9.69
C TRP A 321 -1.80 -16.31 10.63
N VAL A 322 -2.64 -15.33 10.35
CA VAL A 322 -2.87 -14.15 11.18
C VAL A 322 -4.34 -14.05 11.58
N HIS A 323 -4.63 -13.36 12.66
CA HIS A 323 -5.96 -13.27 13.23
C HIS A 323 -6.74 -12.08 12.64
N GLY A 324 -7.85 -12.37 11.96
CA GLY A 324 -8.87 -11.39 11.59
C GLY A 324 -10.16 -11.58 12.38
N TRP A 325 -11.10 -10.67 12.20
CA TRP A 325 -12.46 -10.76 12.73
C TRP A 325 -13.45 -10.96 11.60
N SER A 326 -14.24 -12.02 11.66
CA SER A 326 -15.36 -12.23 10.74
C SER A 326 -16.50 -11.30 11.15
N LEU A 327 -16.67 -10.19 10.44
CA LEU A 327 -17.75 -9.23 10.66
C LEU A 327 -19.13 -9.87 10.40
N THR A 328 -19.17 -10.90 9.56
CA THR A 328 -20.39 -11.66 9.26
C THR A 328 -20.77 -12.62 10.39
N ARG A 329 -19.79 -13.31 10.98
CA ARG A 329 -20.02 -14.39 11.97
C ARG A 329 -19.72 -13.99 13.40
N ASP A 330 -19.28 -12.75 13.61
CA ASP A 330 -18.93 -12.16 14.91
C ASP A 330 -17.97 -13.03 15.72
N ARG A 331 -16.84 -13.42 15.10
CA ARG A 331 -15.82 -14.27 15.71
C ARG A 331 -14.44 -14.04 15.10
N THR A 332 -13.40 -14.31 15.86
CA THR A 332 -12.04 -14.40 15.30
C THR A 332 -11.97 -15.49 14.24
N THR A 333 -11.30 -15.20 13.13
CA THR A 333 -11.04 -16.13 12.02
C THR A 333 -9.60 -15.96 11.54
N ALA A 334 -8.87 -17.06 11.46
CA ALA A 334 -7.51 -17.09 10.94
C ALA A 334 -7.51 -16.93 9.41
N VAL A 335 -6.64 -16.05 8.90
CA VAL A 335 -6.44 -15.76 7.48
C VAL A 335 -4.99 -16.08 7.12
N PRO A 336 -4.69 -16.71 5.96
CA PRO A 336 -3.31 -16.95 5.57
C PRO A 336 -2.51 -15.63 5.55
N GLU A 337 -1.30 -15.63 6.12
CA GLU A 337 -0.47 -14.42 6.26
C GLU A 337 -0.21 -13.76 4.91
N HIS A 338 0.08 -14.54 3.86
CA HIS A 338 0.32 -14.01 2.51
C HIS A 338 -0.93 -13.44 1.83
N VAL A 339 -2.10 -13.58 2.45
CA VAL A 339 -3.36 -12.94 2.04
C VAL A 339 -3.58 -11.62 2.75
N ALA A 340 -3.21 -11.54 4.03
CA ALA A 340 -3.22 -10.29 4.78
C ALA A 340 -2.10 -9.33 4.32
N TYR A 341 -0.91 -9.88 4.04
CA TYR A 341 0.29 -9.14 3.67
C TYR A 341 0.78 -9.56 2.28
N TRP A 342 0.76 -8.64 1.32
CA TRP A 342 1.05 -8.97 -0.08
C TRP A 342 2.54 -9.17 -0.37
N ASP A 343 3.43 -8.80 0.56
CA ASP A 343 4.85 -9.11 0.54
C ASP A 343 5.33 -9.83 1.82
N ALA A 344 4.53 -10.79 2.28
CA ALA A 344 4.83 -11.62 3.46
C ALA A 344 6.18 -12.35 3.40
N SER A 345 6.61 -12.87 4.55
CA SER A 345 7.91 -13.54 4.78
C SER A 345 8.44 -14.36 3.59
N PRO A 346 9.64 -14.04 3.05
CA PRO A 346 10.26 -14.81 1.98
C PRO A 346 10.45 -16.28 2.35
N GLY A 347 10.34 -17.18 1.37
CA GLY A 347 10.58 -18.62 1.57
C GLY A 347 9.46 -19.39 2.28
N ARG A 348 8.35 -18.74 2.63
CA ARG A 348 7.13 -19.40 3.10
C ARG A 348 6.21 -19.77 1.92
N PRO A 349 5.48 -20.90 2.00
CA PRO A 349 4.56 -21.30 0.93
C PRO A 349 3.43 -20.27 0.78
N ARG A 350 3.16 -19.87 -0.46
CA ARG A 350 2.03 -19.00 -0.83
C ARG A 350 1.14 -19.76 -1.80
N VAL A 351 -0.15 -19.87 -1.52
CA VAL A 351 -1.08 -20.68 -2.35
C VAL A 351 -1.90 -19.84 -3.33
N VAL A 352 -1.85 -18.51 -3.18
CA VAL A 352 -2.49 -17.53 -4.06
C VAL A 352 -1.56 -16.33 -4.24
N TYR A 353 -1.70 -15.64 -5.38
CA TYR A 353 -1.09 -14.32 -5.59
C TYR A 353 -1.95 -13.25 -4.90
N GLU A 354 -1.32 -12.26 -4.30
CA GLU A 354 -1.99 -11.14 -3.65
C GLU A 354 -1.33 -9.80 -3.97
N CYS A 355 -2.14 -8.75 -3.83
CA CYS A 355 -1.74 -7.36 -3.96
C CYS A 355 -2.42 -6.54 -2.85
N SER A 356 -2.36 -5.22 -2.93
CA SER A 356 -3.00 -4.33 -1.96
C SER A 356 -4.53 -4.34 -1.98
N SER A 357 -5.17 -5.10 -2.88
CA SER A 357 -6.63 -5.14 -3.00
C SER A 357 -7.29 -5.45 -1.65
N GLY A 358 -8.21 -4.60 -1.22
CA GLY A 358 -8.91 -4.72 0.05
C GLY A 358 -8.17 -4.09 1.24
N CYS A 359 -7.00 -3.48 1.02
CA CYS A 359 -6.36 -2.67 2.04
C CYS A 359 -7.09 -1.32 2.15
N GLY A 360 -7.32 -0.88 3.38
CA GLY A 360 -7.91 0.42 3.65
C GLY A 360 -7.25 1.10 4.84
N LEU A 361 -7.23 2.44 4.79
CA LEU A 361 -6.80 3.32 5.86
C LEU A 361 -7.94 4.24 6.26
N GLY A 362 -8.12 4.43 7.56
CA GLY A 362 -9.13 5.32 8.14
C GLY A 362 -8.76 5.80 9.53
N ASN A 363 -9.54 6.73 10.07
CA ASN A 363 -9.37 7.25 11.43
C ASN A 363 -10.01 6.33 12.49
N SER A 364 -10.74 5.32 12.04
CA SER A 364 -11.26 4.22 12.86
C SER A 364 -11.09 2.88 12.13
N PRO A 365 -11.09 1.74 12.85
CA PRO A 365 -11.10 0.42 12.21
C PRO A 365 -12.28 0.24 11.25
N ALA A 366 -13.45 0.81 11.58
CA ALA A 366 -14.64 0.73 10.76
C ALA A 366 -14.50 1.52 9.45
N GLU A 367 -13.95 2.74 9.51
CA GLU A 367 -13.65 3.53 8.32
C GLU A 367 -12.65 2.80 7.41
N ALA A 368 -11.56 2.29 7.99
CA ALA A 368 -10.54 1.54 7.25
C ALA A 368 -11.11 0.28 6.58
N ALA A 369 -11.90 -0.51 7.31
CA ALA A 369 -12.57 -1.69 6.75
C ALA A 369 -13.60 -1.33 5.67
N LEU A 370 -14.34 -0.22 5.81
CA LEU A 370 -15.32 0.19 4.82
C LEU A 370 -14.64 0.57 3.49
N TYR A 371 -13.54 1.31 3.55
CA TYR A 371 -12.76 1.66 2.36
C TYR A 371 -12.10 0.45 1.71
N GLY A 372 -11.56 -0.49 2.51
CA GLY A 372 -11.09 -1.77 1.98
C GLY A 372 -12.21 -2.56 1.29
N LEU A 373 -13.43 -2.53 1.84
CA LEU A 373 -14.59 -3.21 1.24
C LEU A 373 -15.07 -2.55 -0.05
N PHE A 374 -15.00 -1.22 -0.17
CA PHE A 374 -15.25 -0.55 -1.45
C PHE A 374 -14.24 -1.02 -2.49
N GLU A 375 -12.95 -1.09 -2.17
CA GLU A 375 -11.97 -1.60 -3.13
C GLU A 375 -12.30 -3.05 -3.54
N VAL A 376 -12.65 -3.94 -2.60
CA VAL A 376 -13.08 -5.31 -2.94
C VAL A 376 -14.30 -5.29 -3.88
N ALA A 377 -15.29 -4.43 -3.63
CA ALA A 377 -16.48 -4.30 -4.47
C ALA A 377 -16.15 -3.82 -5.89
N GLU A 378 -15.22 -2.87 -6.02
CA GLU A 378 -14.74 -2.36 -7.30
C GLU A 378 -14.08 -3.45 -8.13
N ARG A 379 -13.12 -4.19 -7.55
CA ARG A 379 -12.40 -5.26 -8.22
C ARG A 379 -13.34 -6.40 -8.61
N ASP A 380 -14.27 -6.78 -7.73
CA ASP A 380 -15.25 -7.82 -8.00
C ASP A 380 -16.18 -7.43 -9.15
N ALA A 381 -16.73 -6.21 -9.14
CA ALA A 381 -17.61 -5.70 -10.19
C ALA A 381 -16.89 -5.59 -11.54
N PHE A 382 -15.67 -5.05 -11.55
CA PHE A 382 -14.87 -4.92 -12.77
C PHE A 382 -14.51 -6.28 -13.38
N LEU A 383 -13.94 -7.19 -12.58
CA LEU A 383 -13.51 -8.50 -13.07
C LEU A 383 -14.70 -9.36 -13.50
N MET A 384 -15.85 -9.24 -12.82
CA MET A 384 -17.08 -9.92 -13.22
C MET A 384 -17.54 -9.44 -14.59
N ALA A 385 -17.64 -8.12 -14.80
CA ALA A 385 -18.02 -7.58 -16.10
C ALA A 385 -17.05 -8.00 -17.21
N TRP A 386 -15.74 -7.96 -16.92
CA TRP A 386 -14.69 -8.32 -17.86
C TRP A 386 -14.72 -9.79 -18.30
N TYR A 387 -14.68 -10.73 -17.35
CA TYR A 387 -14.59 -12.15 -17.67
C TYR A 387 -15.92 -12.75 -18.12
N ALA A 388 -17.05 -12.26 -17.59
CA ALA A 388 -18.37 -12.67 -18.07
C ALA A 388 -18.80 -11.96 -19.36
N ARG A 389 -18.04 -10.96 -19.82
CA ARG A 389 -18.30 -10.14 -21.01
C ARG A 389 -19.74 -9.62 -21.08
N THR A 390 -20.24 -9.11 -19.96
CA THR A 390 -21.63 -8.62 -19.88
C THR A 390 -21.75 -7.17 -20.32
N PRO A 391 -22.74 -6.81 -21.15
CA PRO A 391 -23.02 -5.42 -21.46
C PRO A 391 -23.43 -4.64 -20.22
N LEU A 392 -23.00 -3.38 -20.16
CA LEU A 392 -23.24 -2.50 -19.03
C LEU A 392 -24.05 -1.28 -19.44
N ARG A 393 -24.83 -0.75 -18.51
CA ARG A 393 -25.60 0.48 -18.74
C ARG A 393 -24.65 1.67 -18.78
N ARG A 394 -24.69 2.45 -19.85
CA ARG A 394 -23.94 3.69 -19.98
C ARG A 394 -24.48 4.78 -19.05
N VAL A 395 -23.59 5.52 -18.42
CA VAL A 395 -23.87 6.64 -17.50
C VAL A 395 -23.41 7.93 -18.14
N SER A 396 -24.23 8.99 -18.06
CA SER A 396 -23.83 10.31 -18.52
C SER A 396 -22.85 10.95 -17.54
N VAL A 397 -21.94 11.77 -18.08
CA VAL A 397 -21.01 12.57 -17.27
C VAL A 397 -21.83 13.63 -16.52
N PRO A 398 -21.73 13.72 -15.17
CA PRO A 398 -22.43 14.75 -14.40
C PRO A 398 -21.95 16.15 -14.79
N ALA A 399 -22.77 16.90 -15.51
CA ALA A 399 -22.42 18.25 -15.98
C ALA A 399 -22.38 19.29 -14.84
N ASP A 400 -23.02 19.00 -13.70
CA ASP A 400 -23.02 19.85 -12.49
C ASP A 400 -21.76 19.68 -11.63
N ASP A 401 -20.86 18.77 -12.01
CA ASP A 401 -19.62 18.49 -11.30
C ASP A 401 -18.42 19.01 -12.09
N LEU A 402 -17.90 20.17 -11.67
CA LEU A 402 -16.81 20.85 -12.38
C LEU A 402 -15.50 20.07 -12.40
N GLU A 403 -15.22 19.25 -11.38
CA GLU A 403 -14.02 18.42 -11.33
C GLU A 403 -14.10 17.32 -12.39
N VAL A 404 -15.26 16.66 -12.48
CA VAL A 404 -15.54 15.63 -13.50
C VAL A 404 -15.50 16.24 -14.91
N ALA A 405 -16.14 17.39 -15.12
CA ALA A 405 -16.12 18.09 -16.41
C ALA A 405 -14.68 18.43 -16.82
N HIS A 406 -13.86 18.95 -15.90
CA HIS A 406 -12.46 19.26 -16.17
C HIS A 406 -11.65 18.02 -16.58
N LEU A 407 -11.81 16.89 -15.89
CA LEU A 407 -11.14 15.63 -16.24
C LEU A 407 -11.49 15.16 -17.66
N VAL A 408 -12.77 15.27 -18.04
CA VAL A 408 -13.23 14.90 -19.39
C VAL A 408 -12.65 15.84 -20.45
N ASP A 409 -12.64 17.15 -20.22
CA ASP A 409 -12.03 18.13 -21.13
C ASP A 409 -10.53 17.85 -21.32
N ARG A 410 -9.82 17.49 -20.24
CA ARG A 410 -8.40 17.15 -20.29
C ARG A 410 -8.12 15.88 -21.08
N ALA A 411 -8.96 14.86 -20.95
CA ALA A 411 -8.89 13.67 -21.80
C ALA A 411 -9.12 14.02 -23.27
N ALA A 412 -10.12 14.87 -23.56
CA ALA A 412 -10.43 15.32 -24.92
C ALA A 412 -9.26 16.10 -25.55
N LEU A 413 -8.60 16.98 -24.79
CA LEU A 413 -7.39 17.68 -25.23
C LEU A 413 -6.22 16.73 -25.55
N ALA A 414 -6.16 15.58 -24.88
CA ALA A 414 -5.20 14.51 -25.16
C ALA A 414 -5.63 13.58 -26.32
N GLY A 415 -6.76 13.85 -26.98
CA GLY A 415 -7.29 13.04 -28.07
C GLY A 415 -8.13 11.84 -27.63
N TYR A 416 -8.54 11.78 -26.36
CA TYR A 416 -9.32 10.67 -25.82
C TYR A 416 -10.76 11.06 -25.52
N ARG A 417 -11.69 10.17 -25.86
CA ARG A 417 -13.07 10.25 -25.40
C ARG A 417 -13.28 9.30 -24.23
N VAL A 418 -13.93 9.78 -23.18
CA VAL A 418 -14.27 8.98 -22.00
C VAL A 418 -15.73 8.53 -22.03
N SER A 419 -15.97 7.26 -21.70
CA SER A 419 -17.29 6.66 -21.49
C SER A 419 -17.38 6.05 -20.10
N LEU A 420 -18.54 6.18 -19.45
CA LEU A 420 -18.81 5.65 -18.11
C LEU A 420 -19.86 4.56 -18.16
N PHE A 421 -19.65 3.49 -17.41
CA PHE A 421 -20.52 2.33 -17.36
C PHE A 421 -20.82 1.93 -15.91
N ASP A 422 -22.09 1.62 -15.63
CA ASP A 422 -22.52 1.07 -14.34
C ASP A 422 -22.18 -0.43 -14.28
N ALA A 423 -21.19 -0.77 -13.45
CA ALA A 423 -20.78 -2.13 -13.18
C ALA A 423 -21.39 -2.68 -11.87
N THR A 424 -22.16 -1.88 -11.12
CA THR A 424 -22.75 -2.24 -9.83
C THR A 424 -23.36 -3.64 -9.86
N ASN A 425 -22.91 -4.54 -9.00
CA ASN A 425 -23.39 -5.93 -8.96
C ASN A 425 -24.25 -6.19 -7.72
N ASP A 426 -24.40 -7.47 -7.34
CA ASP A 426 -25.20 -7.91 -6.20
C ASP A 426 -24.69 -7.37 -4.84
N PHE A 427 -23.45 -6.84 -4.76
CA PHE A 427 -22.96 -6.11 -3.58
C PHE A 427 -23.74 -4.82 -3.34
N ARG A 428 -24.36 -4.26 -4.38
CA ARG A 428 -25.10 -2.99 -4.37
C ARG A 428 -24.26 -1.84 -3.79
N VAL A 429 -22.97 -1.86 -4.06
CA VAL A 429 -22.07 -0.71 -3.89
C VAL A 429 -21.91 -0.11 -5.29
N PRO A 430 -22.27 1.16 -5.52
CA PRO A 430 -22.05 1.83 -6.79
C PRO A 430 -20.62 1.63 -7.29
N ALA A 431 -20.48 1.01 -8.46
CA ALA A 431 -19.21 0.76 -9.12
C ALA A 431 -19.29 1.22 -10.56
N VAL A 432 -18.31 2.03 -10.98
CA VAL A 432 -18.26 2.67 -12.29
C VAL A 432 -17.00 2.23 -13.00
N ILE A 433 -17.15 1.76 -14.24
CA ILE A 433 -16.02 1.52 -15.14
C ILE A 433 -15.91 2.73 -16.07
N ALA A 434 -14.73 3.34 -16.13
CA ALA A 434 -14.41 4.42 -17.05
C ALA A 434 -13.49 3.90 -18.14
N VAL A 435 -13.85 4.15 -19.41
CA VAL A 435 -13.06 3.77 -20.58
C VAL A 435 -12.69 5.02 -21.36
N ALA A 436 -11.41 5.29 -21.50
CA ALA A 436 -10.89 6.35 -22.36
C ALA A 436 -10.39 5.73 -23.68
N ARG A 437 -10.98 6.10 -24.83
CA ARG A 437 -10.57 5.63 -26.16
C ARG A 437 -9.96 6.75 -26.97
N HIS A 438 -8.79 6.52 -27.57
CA HIS A 438 -8.14 7.50 -28.44
C HIS A 438 -8.89 7.64 -29.77
N ARG A 439 -9.08 8.88 -30.24
CA ARG A 439 -9.66 9.20 -31.56
C ARG A 439 -8.65 9.99 -32.39
N GLY A 440 -8.55 9.67 -33.68
CA GLY A 440 -7.70 10.39 -34.63
C GLY A 440 -6.24 9.93 -34.67
N GLU A 441 -5.36 10.86 -35.05
CA GLU A 441 -3.92 10.65 -35.29
C GLU A 441 -3.04 11.11 -34.10
N PRO A 442 -1.87 10.47 -33.85
CA PRO A 442 -1.31 9.38 -34.63
C PRO A 442 -1.96 8.03 -34.30
N ALA A 443 -2.12 7.17 -35.32
CA ALA A 443 -2.63 5.80 -35.12
C ALA A 443 -1.76 4.95 -34.16
N SER A 444 -0.53 5.38 -33.86
CA SER A 444 0.40 4.75 -32.91
C SER A 444 0.15 5.11 -31.45
N ALA A 445 -0.75 6.04 -31.14
CA ALA A 445 -1.10 6.38 -29.77
C ALA A 445 -1.77 5.18 -29.04
N PRO A 446 -1.57 5.04 -27.72
CA PRO A 446 -2.31 4.08 -26.90
C PRO A 446 -3.82 4.17 -27.15
N ARG A 447 -4.46 3.06 -27.53
CA ARG A 447 -5.83 3.09 -28.05
C ARG A 447 -6.91 3.14 -26.99
N ALA A 448 -6.67 2.55 -25.83
CA ALA A 448 -7.62 2.57 -24.73
C ALA A 448 -6.93 2.52 -23.37
N PHE A 449 -7.56 3.17 -22.39
CA PHE A 449 -7.30 2.98 -20.97
C PHE A 449 -8.62 2.67 -20.26
N VAL A 450 -8.54 1.85 -19.23
CA VAL A 450 -9.68 1.47 -18.41
C VAL A 450 -9.32 1.68 -16.95
N ALA A 451 -10.23 2.23 -16.17
CA ALA A 451 -10.15 2.27 -14.72
C ALA A 451 -11.54 1.99 -14.14
N ALA A 452 -11.62 1.81 -12.83
CA ALA A 452 -12.88 1.77 -12.13
C ALA A 452 -12.84 2.59 -10.85
N GLY A 453 -14.01 2.83 -10.30
CA GLY A 453 -14.19 3.53 -9.04
C GLY A 453 -15.40 2.95 -8.34
N SER A 454 -15.33 2.74 -7.04
CA SER A 454 -16.51 2.41 -6.25
C SER A 454 -16.60 3.24 -4.97
N HIS A 455 -17.84 3.51 -4.57
CA HIS A 455 -18.14 4.23 -3.34
C HIS A 455 -19.62 4.06 -3.01
N HIS A 456 -20.03 4.29 -1.77
CA HIS A 456 -21.46 4.31 -1.43
C HIS A 456 -22.22 5.46 -2.15
N HIS A 457 -21.51 6.55 -2.45
CA HIS A 457 -22.04 7.70 -3.17
C HIS A 457 -21.57 7.64 -4.65
N PRO A 458 -22.46 7.49 -5.63
CA PRO A 458 -22.09 7.28 -7.03
C PRO A 458 -21.22 8.38 -7.63
N ARG A 459 -21.41 9.64 -7.21
CA ARG A 459 -20.60 10.76 -7.69
C ARG A 459 -19.12 10.59 -7.32
N THR A 460 -18.84 10.10 -6.12
CA THR A 460 -17.48 9.78 -5.65
C THR A 460 -16.89 8.62 -6.45
N ALA A 461 -17.69 7.60 -6.77
CA ALA A 461 -17.27 6.49 -7.64
C ALA A 461 -16.92 6.98 -9.07
N ILE A 462 -17.75 7.86 -9.65
CA ILE A 462 -17.51 8.49 -10.96
C ILE A 462 -16.21 9.31 -10.94
N ARG A 463 -16.02 10.18 -9.94
CA ARG A 463 -14.80 10.99 -9.78
C ARG A 463 -13.56 10.11 -9.70
N SER A 464 -13.58 9.05 -8.89
CA SER A 464 -12.45 8.12 -8.74
C SER A 464 -12.09 7.44 -10.06
N ALA A 465 -13.08 6.86 -10.75
CA ALA A 465 -12.87 6.18 -12.03
C ALA A 465 -12.31 7.13 -13.11
N LEU A 466 -12.84 8.36 -13.17
CA LEU A 466 -12.38 9.39 -14.10
C LEU A 466 -10.96 9.86 -13.78
N ALA A 467 -10.69 10.20 -12.52
CA ALA A 467 -9.39 10.69 -12.10
C ALA A 467 -8.29 9.67 -12.44
N GLU A 468 -8.56 8.37 -12.23
CA GLU A 468 -7.62 7.31 -12.54
C GLU A 468 -7.43 7.10 -14.05
N VAL A 469 -8.50 6.98 -14.83
CA VAL A 469 -8.37 6.74 -16.28
C VAL A 469 -7.69 7.91 -17.00
N VAL A 470 -8.03 9.15 -16.61
CA VAL A 470 -7.48 10.35 -17.23
C VAL A 470 -6.03 10.58 -16.81
N THR A 471 -5.65 10.23 -15.57
CA THR A 471 -4.25 10.21 -15.16
C THR A 471 -3.45 9.21 -16.01
N ASN A 472 -4.00 8.02 -16.29
CA ASN A 472 -3.35 7.04 -17.16
C ASN A 472 -3.16 7.56 -18.59
N VAL A 473 -4.18 8.21 -19.17
CA VAL A 473 -4.12 8.85 -20.49
C VAL A 473 -2.95 9.81 -20.59
N VAL A 474 -2.82 10.75 -19.64
CA VAL A 474 -1.77 11.76 -19.71
C VAL A 474 -0.40 11.18 -19.38
N ASN A 475 -0.31 10.33 -18.36
CA ASN A 475 0.95 9.67 -18.00
C ASN A 475 1.48 8.76 -19.10
N ALA A 476 0.62 8.18 -19.94
CA ALA A 476 1.06 7.32 -21.03
C ALA A 476 1.92 8.06 -22.06
N VAL A 477 1.66 9.35 -22.32
CA VAL A 477 2.50 10.17 -23.22
C VAL A 477 3.93 10.28 -22.68
N HIS A 478 4.08 10.51 -21.37
CA HIS A 478 5.38 10.62 -20.71
C HIS A 478 6.07 9.25 -20.62
N ARG A 479 5.33 8.20 -20.21
CA ARG A 479 5.86 6.83 -20.14
C ARG A 479 6.29 6.31 -21.50
N HIS A 480 5.56 6.58 -22.56
CA HIS A 480 5.96 6.20 -23.92
C HIS A 480 7.29 6.84 -24.34
N ARG A 481 7.58 8.08 -23.88
CA ARG A 481 8.87 8.75 -24.14
C ARG A 481 10.00 8.24 -23.26
N ALA A 482 9.73 8.01 -21.97
CA ALA A 482 10.74 7.60 -20.99
C ALA A 482 11.08 6.10 -21.07
N GLU A 483 10.08 5.27 -21.38
CA GLU A 483 10.13 3.81 -21.39
C GLU A 483 9.52 3.27 -22.71
N PRO A 484 10.12 3.57 -23.88
CA PRO A 484 9.55 3.19 -25.17
C PRO A 484 9.33 1.68 -25.31
N ASP A 485 10.20 0.87 -24.69
CA ASP A 485 10.10 -0.60 -24.69
C ASP A 485 8.85 -1.12 -23.94
N MET A 486 8.23 -0.34 -23.06
CA MET A 486 6.97 -0.71 -22.39
C MET A 486 5.82 -0.80 -23.39
N PHE A 487 5.79 0.12 -24.35
CA PHE A 487 4.74 0.21 -25.36
C PHE A 487 5.19 -0.31 -26.72
N ASP A 488 6.34 -1.00 -26.79
CA ASP A 488 6.82 -1.59 -28.04
C ASP A 488 5.83 -2.65 -28.53
N ARG A 489 5.23 -2.35 -29.66
CA ARG A 489 4.29 -3.24 -30.36
C ARG A 489 4.88 -4.63 -30.63
N ARG A 490 6.18 -4.75 -30.93
CA ARG A 490 6.84 -6.06 -31.17
C ARG A 490 6.85 -6.93 -29.91
N ARG A 491 6.96 -6.32 -28.73
CA ARG A 491 6.89 -6.99 -27.43
C ARG A 491 5.44 -7.34 -27.06
N LEU A 492 4.49 -6.44 -27.33
CA LEU A 492 3.11 -6.57 -26.88
C LEU A 492 2.25 -7.49 -27.77
N LEU A 493 2.45 -7.50 -29.09
CA LEU A 493 1.63 -8.31 -30.01
C LEU A 493 1.59 -9.81 -29.64
N PRO A 494 2.72 -10.47 -29.31
CA PRO A 494 2.69 -11.87 -28.89
C PRO A 494 1.81 -12.12 -27.64
N MET A 495 1.66 -11.14 -26.76
CA MET A 495 0.84 -11.26 -25.53
C MET A 495 -0.66 -11.37 -25.83
N LEU A 496 -1.11 -10.99 -27.03
CA LEU A 496 -2.51 -11.13 -27.43
C LEU A 496 -2.89 -12.59 -27.67
N GLU A 497 -2.00 -13.35 -28.30
CA GLU A 497 -2.17 -14.77 -28.63
C GLU A 497 -1.65 -15.69 -27.53
N ARG A 498 -0.69 -15.20 -26.73
CA ARG A 498 -0.05 -15.92 -25.63
C ARG A 498 -0.17 -15.16 -24.32
N PRO A 499 -1.35 -15.19 -23.67
CA PRO A 499 -1.63 -14.44 -22.46
C PRO A 499 -0.63 -14.68 -21.31
N GLU A 500 0.02 -15.86 -21.23
CA GLU A 500 1.02 -16.19 -20.22
C GLU A 500 2.29 -15.30 -20.27
N LEU A 501 2.47 -14.57 -21.37
CA LEU A 501 3.52 -13.56 -21.51
C LEU A 501 3.21 -12.25 -20.76
N VAL A 502 1.95 -12.01 -20.38
CA VAL A 502 1.56 -10.89 -19.52
C VAL A 502 1.90 -11.25 -18.08
N ARG A 503 2.90 -10.58 -17.48
CA ARG A 503 3.49 -10.98 -16.18
C ARG A 503 3.37 -9.93 -15.09
N THR A 504 3.26 -8.67 -15.48
CA THR A 504 3.26 -7.52 -14.56
C THR A 504 2.01 -6.67 -14.75
N LEU A 505 1.69 -5.85 -13.75
CA LEU A 505 0.65 -4.80 -13.86
C LEU A 505 0.88 -3.93 -15.11
N ALA A 506 2.13 -3.53 -15.36
CA ALA A 506 2.48 -2.75 -16.55
C ALA A 506 2.15 -3.47 -17.86
N ASP A 507 2.37 -4.80 -17.94
CA ASP A 507 2.00 -5.58 -19.13
C ASP A 507 0.49 -5.63 -19.34
N HIS A 508 -0.30 -5.79 -18.26
CA HIS A 508 -1.77 -5.80 -18.29
C HIS A 508 -2.32 -4.52 -18.92
N VAL A 509 -1.80 -3.36 -18.51
CA VAL A 509 -2.17 -2.07 -19.08
C VAL A 509 -1.68 -1.98 -20.53
N ALA A 510 -0.38 -2.20 -20.75
CA ALA A 510 0.27 -1.94 -22.04
C ALA A 510 -0.32 -2.78 -23.18
N VAL A 511 -0.54 -4.08 -23.00
CA VAL A 511 -1.11 -4.94 -24.06
C VAL A 511 -2.49 -4.48 -24.49
N ASN A 512 -3.30 -3.98 -23.55
CA ASN A 512 -4.65 -3.51 -23.82
C ASN A 512 -4.69 -2.09 -24.42
N THR A 513 -3.54 -1.42 -24.57
CA THR A 513 -3.42 -0.19 -25.35
C THR A 513 -3.25 -0.43 -26.86
N LEU A 514 -3.05 -1.68 -27.30
CA LEU A 514 -2.91 -2.00 -28.71
C LEU A 514 -4.23 -1.82 -29.47
N PRO A 515 -4.20 -1.37 -30.74
CA PRO A 515 -5.37 -1.39 -31.61
C PRO A 515 -6.06 -2.76 -31.70
N GLU A 516 -5.28 -3.84 -31.75
CA GLU A 516 -5.77 -5.22 -31.83
C GLU A 516 -6.47 -5.69 -30.56
N ALA A 517 -6.23 -5.02 -29.42
CA ALA A 517 -6.90 -5.31 -28.16
C ALA A 517 -8.26 -4.61 -28.05
N LEU A 518 -8.54 -3.58 -28.86
CA LEU A 518 -9.80 -2.82 -28.77
C LEU A 518 -11.07 -3.68 -28.83
N PRO A 519 -11.17 -4.72 -29.68
CA PRO A 519 -12.36 -5.58 -29.72
C PRO A 519 -12.66 -6.30 -28.41
N ARG A 520 -11.69 -6.37 -27.48
CA ARG A 520 -11.92 -6.94 -26.15
C ARG A 520 -12.89 -6.11 -25.32
N LEU A 521 -13.09 -4.82 -25.64
CA LEU A 521 -13.97 -3.88 -24.93
C LEU A 521 -15.39 -3.80 -25.51
N ASP A 522 -15.64 -4.37 -26.69
CA ASP A 522 -16.90 -4.22 -27.43
C ASP A 522 -18.12 -4.77 -26.67
N PHE A 523 -17.89 -5.68 -25.72
CA PHE A 523 -18.98 -6.24 -24.91
C PHE A 523 -19.67 -5.18 -24.05
N LEU A 524 -18.99 -4.08 -23.69
CA LEU A 524 -19.54 -3.05 -22.79
C LEU A 524 -20.75 -2.35 -23.38
N ASP A 525 -20.78 -2.16 -24.71
CA ASP A 525 -21.78 -1.36 -25.42
C ASP A 525 -22.99 -2.17 -25.89
N GLY A 526 -23.02 -3.50 -25.69
CA GLY A 526 -24.17 -4.37 -25.97
C GLY A 526 -24.50 -4.64 -27.45
N ASP A 527 -24.14 -3.74 -28.37
CA ASP A 527 -24.52 -3.80 -29.79
C ASP A 527 -23.45 -4.44 -30.72
N GLY A 528 -22.45 -5.13 -30.16
CA GLY A 528 -21.33 -5.70 -30.93
C GLY A 528 -20.24 -4.66 -31.24
N PRO A 529 -19.32 -4.92 -32.18
CA PRO A 529 -18.26 -3.97 -32.54
C PRO A 529 -18.91 -2.71 -33.14
N GLY A 530 -19.10 -1.69 -32.31
CA GLY A 530 -19.54 -0.38 -32.77
C GLY A 530 -18.46 0.29 -33.62
N ASP A 531 -18.88 1.16 -34.53
CA ASP A 531 -17.95 2.09 -35.19
C ASP A 531 -17.25 2.93 -34.09
N PRO A 532 -15.92 2.83 -33.93
CA PRO A 532 -15.19 3.55 -32.89
C PRO A 532 -15.31 5.08 -33.04
N ASP A 533 -15.67 5.57 -34.23
CA ASP A 533 -15.88 6.97 -34.53
C ASP A 533 -17.35 7.43 -34.33
N ALA A 534 -18.29 6.49 -34.20
CA ALA A 534 -19.70 6.82 -33.96
C ALA A 534 -19.88 7.64 -32.68
N PRO A 535 -20.87 8.54 -32.63
CA PRO A 535 -21.28 9.17 -31.38
C PRO A 535 -21.79 8.08 -30.43
N ASP A 536 -21.38 8.17 -29.17
CA ASP A 536 -21.91 7.28 -28.15
C ASP A 536 -23.42 7.47 -28.04
N GLY A 537 -24.15 6.36 -27.84
CA GLY A 537 -25.56 6.41 -27.47
C GLY A 537 -25.76 7.22 -26.18
N PRO A 538 -26.96 7.79 -25.96
CA PRO A 538 -27.22 8.60 -24.78
C PRO A 538 -27.02 7.78 -23.50
N GLY A 539 -26.13 8.24 -22.62
CA GLY A 539 -26.00 7.70 -21.26
C GLY A 539 -27.18 8.11 -20.38
N ALA A 540 -27.53 7.29 -19.41
CA ALA A 540 -28.54 7.66 -18.41
C ALA A 540 -27.95 8.62 -17.37
N ASP A 541 -28.77 9.55 -16.86
CA ASP A 541 -28.38 10.36 -15.70
C ASP A 541 -28.07 9.44 -14.52
N TRP A 542 -26.98 9.69 -13.82
CA TRP A 542 -26.57 8.90 -12.66
C TRP A 542 -27.67 8.85 -11.58
N ARG A 543 -28.52 9.88 -11.49
CA ARG A 543 -29.69 9.93 -10.59
C ARG A 543 -30.74 8.87 -10.94
N ASP A 544 -30.89 8.54 -12.22
CA ASP A 544 -31.81 7.49 -12.69
C ASP A 544 -31.20 6.08 -12.59
N VAL A 545 -29.88 5.99 -12.56
CA VAL A 545 -29.16 4.72 -12.33
C VAL A 545 -29.17 4.36 -10.85
N TRP A 546 -28.92 5.35 -9.98
CA TRP A 546 -28.88 5.18 -8.53
C TRP A 546 -29.85 6.16 -7.84
N PRO A 547 -31.18 5.94 -7.94
CA PRO A 547 -32.19 6.85 -7.39
C PRO A 547 -32.07 7.06 -5.88
N GLY A 548 -31.70 6.01 -5.13
CA GLY A 548 -31.48 6.10 -3.69
C GLY A 548 -30.31 7.00 -3.25
N ALA A 549 -29.43 7.38 -4.19
CA ALA A 549 -28.32 8.29 -3.92
C ALA A 549 -28.64 9.76 -4.25
N SER A 550 -29.77 10.04 -4.90
CA SER A 550 -30.19 11.42 -5.23
C SER A 550 -30.80 12.16 -4.04
N ALA A 551 -31.24 11.40 -3.03
CA ALA A 551 -31.70 11.89 -1.73
C ALA A 551 -31.19 10.92 -0.65
N PRO A 552 -29.86 10.87 -0.41
CA PRO A 552 -29.28 9.87 0.46
C PRO A 552 -29.88 10.03 1.87
N GLU A 553 -30.40 8.95 2.44
CA GLU A 553 -30.59 8.91 3.89
C GLU A 553 -29.23 9.24 4.53
N PRO A 554 -29.17 10.15 5.53
CA PRO A 554 -27.92 10.48 6.18
C PRO A 554 -27.27 9.20 6.70
N VAL A 555 -26.07 8.90 6.20
CA VAL A 555 -25.23 7.86 6.79
C VAL A 555 -24.70 8.44 8.10
N PRO A 556 -25.12 7.93 9.27
CA PRO A 556 -24.77 8.56 10.54
C PRO A 556 -23.27 8.43 10.85
N ASP A 557 -22.67 7.30 10.48
CA ASP A 557 -21.25 7.00 10.63
C ASP A 557 -20.81 5.85 9.70
N ALA A 558 -19.49 5.70 9.53
CA ALA A 558 -18.90 4.65 8.70
C ALA A 558 -19.24 3.23 9.19
N ARG A 559 -19.37 3.03 10.51
CA ARG A 559 -19.69 1.73 11.12
C ARG A 559 -21.06 1.23 10.69
N THR A 560 -22.08 2.07 10.73
CA THR A 560 -23.45 1.75 10.37
C THR A 560 -23.53 1.30 8.91
N LEU A 561 -22.82 1.97 8.02
CA LEU A 561 -22.76 1.59 6.61
C LEU A 561 -21.97 0.28 6.39
N LEU A 562 -20.87 0.08 7.12
CA LEU A 562 -20.14 -1.18 7.11
C LEU A 562 -21.06 -2.34 7.53
N GLU A 563 -21.79 -2.22 8.64
CA GLU A 563 -22.72 -3.26 9.11
C GLU A 563 -23.84 -3.56 8.13
N ARG A 564 -24.44 -2.52 7.52
CA ARG A 564 -25.46 -2.68 6.47
C ARG A 564 -24.90 -3.45 5.26
N THR A 565 -23.67 -3.13 4.87
CA THR A 565 -23.00 -3.77 3.73
C THR A 565 -22.62 -5.22 4.05
N VAL A 566 -22.06 -5.47 5.25
CA VAL A 566 -21.75 -6.82 5.74
C VAL A 566 -22.99 -7.69 5.82
N THR A 567 -24.12 -7.15 6.32
CA THR A 567 -25.40 -7.88 6.39
C THR A 567 -25.89 -8.28 5.00
N ARG A 568 -25.73 -7.38 4.02
CA ARG A 568 -26.09 -7.68 2.63
C ARG A 568 -25.22 -8.80 2.04
N LEU A 569 -23.90 -8.71 2.22
CA LEU A 569 -22.96 -9.74 1.75
C LEU A 569 -23.20 -11.09 2.43
N ALA A 570 -23.53 -11.09 3.72
CA ALA A 570 -23.94 -12.28 4.45
C ALA A 570 -25.18 -12.93 3.82
N GLY A 571 -26.16 -12.14 3.40
CA GLY A 571 -27.35 -12.61 2.68
C GLY A 571 -27.05 -13.23 1.30
N LEU A 572 -25.87 -12.96 0.73
CA LEU A 572 -25.36 -13.58 -0.49
C LEU A 572 -24.49 -14.81 -0.20
N GLY A 573 -24.36 -15.23 1.06
CA GLY A 573 -23.49 -16.32 1.48
C GLY A 573 -22.00 -15.94 1.55
N LEU A 574 -21.68 -14.65 1.44
CA LEU A 574 -20.30 -14.16 1.52
C LEU A 574 -19.95 -13.75 2.94
N GLU A 575 -18.74 -14.11 3.34
CA GLU A 575 -18.19 -13.76 4.64
C GLU A 575 -17.25 -12.58 4.47
N VAL A 576 -17.37 -11.56 5.32
CA VAL A 576 -16.46 -10.41 5.35
C VAL A 576 -15.56 -10.53 6.56
N ILE A 577 -14.25 -10.54 6.32
CA ILE A 577 -13.23 -10.70 7.36
C ILE A 577 -12.33 -9.47 7.32
N ALA A 578 -12.17 -8.80 8.46
CA ALA A 578 -11.27 -7.67 8.62
C ALA A 578 -10.02 -8.11 9.40
N VAL A 579 -8.83 -7.95 8.81
CA VAL A 579 -7.54 -8.22 9.45
C VAL A 579 -6.91 -6.88 9.83
N PRO A 580 -6.70 -6.58 11.13
CA PRO A 580 -6.05 -5.34 11.55
C PRO A 580 -4.55 -5.39 11.25
N LEU A 581 -4.05 -4.38 10.53
CA LEU A 581 -2.66 -4.30 10.05
C LEU A 581 -1.89 -3.08 10.61
N SER A 582 -2.56 -2.22 11.38
CA SER A 582 -2.03 -0.93 11.82
C SER A 582 -0.61 -1.01 12.40
N GLU A 583 0.29 -0.20 11.84
CA GLU A 583 1.63 0.01 12.40
C GLU A 583 1.52 0.86 13.68
N SER A 584 2.25 0.46 14.72
CA SER A 584 2.15 1.03 16.07
C SER A 584 2.40 2.54 16.14
N VAL A 585 3.47 3.05 15.51
CA VAL A 585 3.81 4.48 15.54
C VAL A 585 2.76 5.29 14.79
N VAL A 586 2.34 4.83 13.61
CA VAL A 586 1.28 5.46 12.81
C VAL A 586 -0.03 5.53 13.59
N ARG A 587 -0.45 4.41 14.21
CA ARG A 587 -1.67 4.37 15.02
C ARG A 587 -1.58 5.31 16.21
N ASP A 588 -0.52 5.23 17.01
CA ASP A 588 -0.44 5.93 18.28
C ASP A 588 -0.25 7.46 18.07
N ARG A 589 0.50 7.85 17.04
CA ARG A 589 0.79 9.27 16.73
C ARG A 589 -0.28 9.92 15.88
N LEU A 590 -0.82 9.23 14.88
CA LEU A 590 -1.76 9.83 13.92
C LEU A 590 -3.21 9.39 14.15
N GLY A 591 -3.47 8.36 14.96
CA GLY A 591 -4.81 7.79 15.12
C GLY A 591 -5.31 7.08 13.87
N LEU A 592 -4.40 6.61 13.00
CA LEU A 592 -4.73 5.96 11.75
C LEU A 592 -4.73 4.44 11.91
N HIS A 593 -5.74 3.80 11.35
CA HIS A 593 -5.93 2.36 11.35
C HIS A 593 -5.79 1.82 9.93
N THR A 594 -5.02 0.74 9.76
CA THR A 594 -4.92 0.00 8.50
C THR A 594 -5.57 -1.37 8.66
N VAL A 595 -6.37 -1.77 7.68
CA VAL A 595 -7.12 -3.03 7.68
C VAL A 595 -6.99 -3.66 6.30
N LYS A 596 -6.81 -4.99 6.23
CA LYS A 596 -7.10 -5.77 5.02
C LYS A 596 -8.46 -6.41 5.16
N VAL A 597 -9.34 -6.14 4.21
CA VAL A 597 -10.63 -6.81 4.05
C VAL A 597 -10.48 -7.98 3.10
N VAL A 598 -10.93 -9.15 3.55
CA VAL A 598 -10.97 -10.38 2.75
C VAL A 598 -12.40 -10.85 2.67
N VAL A 599 -12.90 -11.08 1.45
CA VAL A 599 -14.25 -11.60 1.19
C VAL A 599 -14.13 -12.92 0.42
N PRO A 600 -13.90 -14.07 1.09
CA PRO A 600 -13.75 -15.34 0.40
C PRO A 600 -15.00 -15.66 -0.43
N GLY A 601 -14.79 -15.86 -1.72
CA GLY A 601 -15.83 -16.02 -2.74
C GLY A 601 -15.91 -14.85 -3.72
N SER A 602 -15.40 -13.65 -3.39
CA SER A 602 -15.29 -12.52 -4.34
C SER A 602 -14.22 -12.75 -5.40
N LEU A 603 -14.32 -12.08 -6.55
CA LEU A 603 -13.29 -12.09 -7.59
C LEU A 603 -12.12 -11.20 -7.19
N PRO A 604 -10.92 -11.75 -7.00
CA PRO A 604 -9.81 -10.96 -6.51
C PRO A 604 -8.89 -10.48 -7.65
N MET A 605 -8.35 -9.27 -7.50
CA MET A 605 -7.41 -8.71 -8.47
C MET A 605 -6.07 -9.43 -8.41
N THR A 606 -5.48 -9.71 -9.58
CA THR A 606 -4.22 -10.44 -9.71
C THR A 606 -3.44 -9.92 -10.89
N PHE A 607 -2.13 -9.71 -10.73
CA PHE A 607 -1.27 -9.31 -11.84
C PHE A 607 -0.39 -10.45 -12.33
N GLY A 608 -0.20 -10.49 -13.65
CA GLY A 608 0.33 -11.64 -14.35
C GLY A 608 -0.80 -12.62 -14.66
N HIS A 609 -1.00 -12.92 -15.94
CA HIS A 609 -2.14 -13.71 -16.41
C HIS A 609 -2.17 -15.12 -15.79
N VAL A 610 -1.00 -15.69 -15.52
CA VAL A 610 -0.83 -17.00 -14.90
C VAL A 610 -1.27 -17.03 -13.43
N ASN A 611 -1.36 -15.87 -12.79
CA ASN A 611 -1.80 -15.73 -11.40
C ASN A 611 -3.32 -15.54 -11.27
N ARG A 612 -4.07 -15.55 -12.39
CA ARG A 612 -5.52 -15.34 -12.39
C ARG A 612 -6.24 -16.32 -11.46
N ARG A 613 -7.25 -15.81 -10.77
CA ARG A 613 -8.11 -16.57 -9.85
C ARG A 613 -9.56 -16.51 -10.32
N THR A 614 -9.95 -17.44 -11.18
CA THR A 614 -11.32 -17.52 -11.74
C THR A 614 -11.98 -18.88 -11.53
N LEU A 615 -11.25 -19.88 -11.04
CA LEU A 615 -11.76 -21.21 -10.72
C LEU A 615 -12.32 -21.26 -9.30
N GLY A 616 -13.42 -22.01 -9.11
CA GLY A 616 -14.05 -22.20 -7.80
C GLY A 616 -14.77 -20.95 -7.26
N LEU A 617 -15.03 -19.97 -8.11
CA LEU A 617 -15.73 -18.73 -7.78
C LEU A 617 -17.07 -18.67 -8.53
N ASP A 618 -18.06 -19.43 -8.05
CA ASP A 618 -19.36 -19.61 -8.70
C ASP A 618 -20.08 -18.29 -9.03
N ARG A 619 -19.84 -17.24 -8.21
CA ARG A 619 -20.42 -15.92 -8.45
C ARG A 619 -20.05 -15.33 -9.82
N LEU A 620 -18.88 -15.66 -10.37
CA LEU A 620 -18.47 -15.22 -11.71
C LEU A 620 -19.41 -15.76 -12.79
N LEU A 621 -19.97 -16.96 -12.58
CA LEU A 621 -20.87 -17.63 -13.51
C LEU A 621 -22.34 -17.26 -13.26
N GLU A 622 -22.73 -17.18 -11.99
CA GLU A 622 -24.14 -17.04 -11.60
C GLU A 622 -24.64 -15.60 -11.51
N VAL A 623 -23.83 -14.67 -10.98
CA VAL A 623 -24.28 -13.29 -10.71
C VAL A 623 -24.65 -12.56 -12.02
N PRO A 624 -23.87 -12.67 -13.11
CA PRO A 624 -24.27 -12.15 -14.41
C PRO A 624 -25.69 -12.57 -14.83
N PHE A 625 -26.03 -13.85 -14.68
CA PHE A 625 -27.35 -14.38 -14.99
C PHE A 625 -28.42 -13.84 -14.02
N ARG A 626 -28.15 -13.85 -12.71
CA ARG A 626 -29.07 -13.34 -11.68
C ARG A 626 -29.41 -11.85 -11.86
N LEU A 627 -28.46 -11.07 -12.36
CA LEU A 627 -28.64 -9.66 -12.68
C LEU A 627 -29.32 -9.42 -14.05
N GLY A 628 -29.64 -10.48 -14.79
CA GLY A 628 -30.21 -10.39 -16.14
C GLY A 628 -29.22 -9.88 -17.19
N ARG A 629 -27.92 -9.85 -16.88
CA ARG A 629 -26.84 -9.42 -17.78
C ARG A 629 -26.35 -10.54 -18.71
N ALA A 630 -26.64 -11.79 -18.35
CA ALA A 630 -26.38 -12.96 -19.17
C ALA A 630 -27.68 -13.76 -19.34
N PRO A 631 -27.93 -14.41 -20.50
CA PRO A 631 -29.17 -15.15 -20.76
C PRO A 631 -29.25 -16.49 -20.02
N ARG A 632 -28.12 -17.02 -19.56
CA ARG A 632 -28.00 -18.25 -18.77
C ARG A 632 -26.74 -18.19 -17.90
N VAL A 633 -26.66 -19.10 -16.93
CA VAL A 633 -25.41 -19.37 -16.22
C VAL A 633 -24.38 -19.93 -17.21
N ALA A 634 -23.20 -19.33 -17.26
CA ALA A 634 -22.10 -19.79 -18.09
C ALA A 634 -21.40 -21.01 -17.46
N LEU A 635 -20.80 -21.85 -18.29
CA LEU A 635 -19.78 -22.80 -17.84
C LEU A 635 -18.43 -22.07 -17.79
N HIS A 636 -17.52 -22.53 -16.92
CA HIS A 636 -16.21 -21.88 -16.77
C HIS A 636 -15.37 -21.92 -18.07
N ASP A 637 -15.44 -23.01 -18.82
CA ASP A 637 -14.74 -23.19 -20.10
C ASP A 637 -15.29 -22.32 -21.24
N GLU A 638 -16.47 -21.72 -21.06
CA GLU A 638 -17.05 -20.74 -21.98
C GLU A 638 -16.55 -19.31 -21.72
N LEU A 639 -15.87 -19.07 -20.58
CA LEU A 639 -15.37 -17.74 -20.24
C LEU A 639 -14.18 -17.35 -21.11
N VAL A 640 -14.19 -16.10 -21.59
CA VAL A 640 -13.08 -15.53 -22.34
C VAL A 640 -12.10 -14.87 -21.37
N LEU A 641 -11.08 -15.62 -20.96
CA LEU A 641 -10.12 -15.21 -19.93
C LEU A 641 -8.97 -14.38 -20.51
N HIS A 642 -9.25 -13.22 -21.10
CA HIS A 642 -8.19 -12.29 -21.50
C HIS A 642 -7.55 -11.59 -20.28
N PRO A 643 -6.25 -11.26 -20.33
CA PRO A 643 -5.63 -10.39 -19.32
C PRO A 643 -6.39 -9.07 -19.21
N HIS A 644 -6.86 -8.74 -18.01
CA HIS A 644 -7.65 -7.52 -17.80
C HIS A 644 -6.81 -6.25 -18.00
N PRO A 645 -7.44 -5.13 -18.42
CA PRO A 645 -6.76 -3.85 -18.62
C PRO A 645 -6.56 -3.01 -17.35
N PHE A 646 -7.02 -3.51 -16.18
CA PHE A 646 -6.98 -2.76 -14.92
C PHE A 646 -5.55 -2.34 -14.53
N PRO A 647 -5.32 -1.05 -14.16
CA PRO A 647 -4.01 -0.49 -13.84
C PRO A 647 -3.49 -0.76 -12.43
#